data_AF-A0A1I1DI80-F1
#
_entry.id   AF-A0A1I1DI80-F1
#
_cell.length_a   1.000
_cell.length_b   1.000
_cell.length_c   1.000
_cell.angle_alpha   90.00
_cell.angle_beta   90.00
_cell.angle_gamma   90.00
#
_symmetry.space_group_name_H-M   'P 1'
#
loop_
_entity.id
_entity.type
_entity.pdbx_description
1 polymer ?
#
loop_
_entity_poly.entity_id
_entity_poly.type
_entity_poly.pdbx_seq_one_letter_code
_entity_poly.pdbx_strand_id
1 'polypeptide(L)'
;MRERLRVPTDAASERRATDRYLPILALGFAGYVVFGKSFAYLGLPPLFVGEVLFALGLLAFLVSGSATALLSTVPAISAALLMAWVLLRTLQGLGSYGVDALRDGAVALYAGFGFIVAALLIERPIRIAEIVGYFRVHARVLIPIAIVLYLIARFFGAHIPKVPGQNIDIISVRSGELAAHLCGALVLVVVGLCKVSRTWVVASLGAALLIASQSRGGMLALLIPLLGAMILTGQVGRLAAIAAVLTLVMLVGYAIDFEIDLPRGERPISAVAVVENLTSVASASAANNLDGTKLWRLSWWQAIRDYTLHGPYFWTGKGFGMSLAEADGFVVGLERGGPVVRSPHSVHMTYLARAGVPGLALWLLTIGSWTIALLRAAHLAWRRGDLDWGRYFVFLACYFASIVIDASFDVALEGPMLGIPFWIVFGIGVGSLMVYRAWHVVDAPAGFRSTARNGARIAALAFLVVATPLGSSRPEAAETAACPPGAILVPVGASIQALVEKAPPGAVFCIAAGVHRAQSITPKDRQVFIGQPGAVLNGAERVSDIRRKGAFWITATGQLEVRPFGSCLPHRARCNDPRRFFLDDQPLEPVVDRADLQPGRVYSDAATGLSYLADDPSGRVLERTRQLYAFDNGGARGVTVKGLIVEKYATPAQQGAIFGDETPRAADWLIEDNEARFNSGSGIATGARSVVRRNKVHHNGQLGISPNGADVLIEGNEIYENNIYGFDAGWEAGGVKAGKVERLTLRGNHVHDNYGSGLWCDVDCRNVLFENNLVERNADAGIFYEISFEAIIRNNIVRLNGTGRGGQQGSVWVWGAGIQIAASEGVQVYGNTVTVADGGTGIVIVDQGRELTDQPKRRHGAGKLLYRTMRNAVHDNEIVYEGSSGLSGGASDVPASNPNFGIIETGANQFDRNTYVLRRSSDARFFIWGHEPVAYETFRSLGQEANGRVVRPD
;
A
#
# COMPACT_ATOMS: atom_id res chain seq x y z
N MET A 1 6.00 -73.43 0.66
CA MET A 1 5.14 -74.49 1.23
C MET A 1 4.41 -73.89 2.41
N ARG A 2 3.07 -73.73 2.28
CA ARG A 2 2.07 -73.38 3.33
C ARG A 2 2.28 -72.00 4.02
N GLU A 3 1.28 -71.16 4.27
CA GLU A 3 -0.16 -71.36 4.34
C GLU A 3 -0.87 -70.01 4.19
N ARG A 4 -2.03 -70.03 3.53
CA ARG A 4 -2.94 -68.89 3.38
C ARG A 4 -3.53 -68.54 4.75
N LEU A 5 -3.11 -67.43 5.34
CA LEU A 5 -3.96 -66.72 6.29
C LEU A 5 -4.84 -65.74 5.51
N ARG A 6 -6.09 -66.16 5.31
CA ARG A 6 -7.20 -65.30 4.92
C ARG A 6 -7.28 -64.15 5.90
N VAL A 7 -6.91 -62.94 5.47
CA VAL A 7 -7.34 -61.71 6.14
C VAL A 7 -8.79 -61.46 5.71
N PRO A 8 -9.70 -61.15 6.64
CA PRO A 8 -11.12 -60.99 6.34
C PRO A 8 -11.35 -59.89 5.29
N THR A 9 -12.25 -60.17 4.36
CA THR A 9 -12.69 -59.27 3.29
C THR A 9 -13.82 -58.33 3.73
N ASP A 10 -13.92 -58.07 5.03
CA ASP A 10 -14.91 -57.16 5.62
C ASP A 10 -14.20 -56.06 6.40
N ALA A 11 -13.71 -55.07 5.67
CA ALA A 11 -13.59 -53.71 6.18
C ALA A 11 -13.82 -52.79 4.98
N ALA A 12 -15.08 -52.64 4.57
CA ALA A 12 -15.52 -51.37 4.04
C ALA A 12 -15.12 -50.33 5.10
N SER A 13 -13.96 -49.71 4.90
CA SER A 13 -13.32 -48.92 5.95
C SER A 13 -14.31 -47.87 6.42
N GLU A 14 -14.65 -47.90 7.71
CA GLU A 14 -15.42 -46.85 8.36
C GLU A 14 -14.66 -45.54 8.11
N ARG A 15 -15.05 -44.81 7.06
CA ARG A 15 -14.51 -43.50 6.74
C ARG A 15 -14.97 -42.57 7.84
N ARG A 16 -14.13 -42.38 8.86
CA ARG A 16 -14.41 -41.43 9.93
C ARG A 16 -14.47 -40.04 9.33
N ALA A 17 -15.26 -39.16 9.93
CA ALA A 17 -15.29 -37.74 9.53
C ALA A 17 -13.87 -37.13 9.53
N THR A 18 -12.99 -37.60 10.43
CA THR A 18 -11.57 -37.21 10.52
C THR A 18 -10.73 -37.57 9.30
N ASP A 19 -11.08 -38.62 8.54
CA ASP A 19 -10.37 -39.01 7.30
C ASP A 19 -10.70 -38.09 6.12
N ARG A 20 -11.81 -37.36 6.18
CA ARG A 20 -12.20 -36.42 5.12
C ARG A 20 -11.55 -35.05 5.28
N TYR A 21 -11.21 -34.68 6.51
CA TYR A 21 -10.66 -33.35 6.80
C TYR A 21 -9.23 -33.17 6.30
N LEU A 22 -8.35 -34.16 6.48
CA LEU A 22 -6.93 -34.03 6.11
C LEU A 22 -6.71 -33.72 4.61
N PRO A 23 -7.41 -34.36 3.65
CA PRO A 23 -7.36 -33.95 2.24
C PRO A 23 -7.90 -32.53 1.97
N ILE A 24 -8.95 -32.11 2.67
CA ILE A 24 -9.51 -30.75 2.56
C ILE A 24 -8.49 -29.72 3.06
N LEU A 25 -7.84 -30.00 4.20
CA LEU A 25 -6.77 -29.16 4.75
C LEU A 25 -5.57 -29.10 3.80
N ALA A 26 -5.19 -30.23 3.17
CA ALA A 26 -4.11 -30.27 2.18
C ALA A 26 -4.44 -29.42 0.93
N LEU A 27 -5.70 -29.37 0.50
CA LEU A 27 -6.14 -28.48 -0.58
C LEU A 27 -6.08 -27.01 -0.15
N GLY A 28 -6.50 -26.70 1.09
CA GLY A 28 -6.36 -25.37 1.68
C GLY A 28 -4.90 -24.90 1.73
N PHE A 29 -4.01 -25.75 2.22
CA PHE A 29 -2.57 -25.51 2.23
C PHE A 29 -2.03 -25.25 0.81
N ALA A 30 -2.43 -26.07 -0.16
CA ALA A 30 -2.05 -25.88 -1.56
C ALA A 30 -2.52 -24.52 -2.13
N GLY A 31 -3.73 -24.09 -1.76
CA GLY A 31 -4.27 -22.78 -2.13
C GLY A 31 -3.39 -21.62 -1.64
N TYR A 32 -2.96 -21.66 -0.37
CA TYR A 32 -2.04 -20.67 0.19
C TYR A 32 -0.67 -20.69 -0.51
N VAL A 33 -0.12 -21.86 -0.83
CA VAL A 33 1.17 -21.99 -1.53
C VAL A 33 1.13 -21.38 -2.94
N VAL A 34 0.03 -21.57 -3.66
CA VAL A 34 -0.07 -21.21 -5.08
C VAL A 34 -0.53 -19.77 -5.29
N PHE A 35 -1.49 -19.30 -4.49
CA PHE A 35 -2.18 -18.01 -4.71
C PHE A 35 -1.98 -17.00 -3.57
N GLY A 36 -1.33 -17.39 -2.46
CA GLY A 36 -0.96 -16.49 -1.37
C GLY A 36 -2.14 -15.69 -0.84
N LYS A 37 -2.04 -14.36 -0.92
CA LYS A 37 -3.04 -13.42 -0.43
C LYS A 37 -4.40 -13.58 -1.12
N SER A 38 -4.43 -13.94 -2.41
CA SER A 38 -5.69 -14.07 -3.15
C SER A 38 -6.56 -15.21 -2.62
N PHE A 39 -5.93 -16.33 -2.20
CA PHE A 39 -6.65 -17.46 -1.61
C PHE A 39 -7.23 -17.13 -0.23
N ALA A 40 -6.50 -16.36 0.57
CA ALA A 40 -6.93 -15.96 1.91
C ALA A 40 -8.24 -15.15 1.93
N TYR A 41 -8.54 -14.43 0.84
CA TYR A 41 -9.73 -13.60 0.71
C TYR A 41 -10.88 -14.28 -0.05
N LEU A 42 -10.75 -15.58 -0.36
CA LEU A 42 -11.86 -16.36 -0.89
C LEU A 42 -12.90 -16.59 0.21
N GLY A 43 -14.11 -16.07 0.00
CA GLY A 43 -15.22 -16.12 0.95
C GLY A 43 -15.99 -14.80 0.99
N LEU A 44 -16.84 -14.63 2.00
CA LEU A 44 -17.56 -13.39 2.27
C LEU A 44 -17.24 -12.96 3.70
N PRO A 45 -16.77 -11.72 3.94
CA PRO A 45 -16.53 -11.25 5.30
C PRO A 45 -17.77 -11.47 6.19
N PRO A 46 -17.62 -12.06 7.40
CA PRO A 46 -16.38 -12.41 8.10
C PRO A 46 -15.87 -13.86 7.89
N LEU A 47 -16.50 -14.66 7.03
CA LEU A 47 -16.18 -16.08 6.80
C LEU A 47 -15.33 -16.26 5.54
N PHE A 48 -14.01 -16.31 5.71
CA PHE A 48 -13.09 -16.68 4.64
C PHE A 48 -12.71 -18.17 4.73
N VAL A 49 -11.98 -18.65 3.72
CA VAL A 49 -11.58 -20.06 3.62
C VAL A 49 -10.83 -20.56 4.86
N GLY A 50 -10.05 -19.69 5.51
CA GLY A 50 -9.33 -20.02 6.74
C GLY A 50 -10.27 -20.39 7.89
N GLU A 51 -11.30 -19.58 8.13
CA GLU A 51 -12.29 -19.79 9.20
C GLU A 51 -13.12 -21.06 8.94
N VAL A 52 -13.48 -21.32 7.68
CA VAL A 52 -14.20 -22.55 7.28
C VAL A 52 -13.34 -23.79 7.53
N LEU A 53 -12.07 -23.75 7.12
CA LEU A 53 -11.12 -24.84 7.38
C LEU A 53 -10.90 -25.05 8.87
N PHE A 54 -10.85 -23.97 9.65
CA PHE A 54 -10.69 -24.05 11.09
C PHE A 54 -11.91 -24.68 11.77
N ALA A 55 -13.12 -24.24 11.42
CA ALA A 55 -14.38 -24.76 11.98
C ALA A 55 -14.55 -26.27 11.69
N LEU A 56 -14.30 -26.70 10.44
CA LEU A 56 -14.32 -28.12 10.07
C LEU A 56 -13.24 -28.92 10.82
N GLY A 57 -12.07 -28.31 11.03
CA GLY A 57 -10.96 -28.91 11.77
C GLY A 57 -11.25 -29.06 13.25
N LEU A 58 -11.92 -28.09 13.85
CA LEU A 58 -12.33 -28.15 15.25
C LEU A 58 -13.31 -29.30 15.49
N LEU A 59 -14.26 -29.52 14.56
CA LEU A 59 -15.14 -30.70 14.61
C LEU A 59 -14.33 -32.01 14.52
N ALA A 60 -13.37 -32.09 13.58
CA ALA A 60 -12.50 -33.26 13.44
C ALA A 60 -11.64 -33.50 14.70
N PHE A 61 -11.14 -32.43 15.32
CA PHE A 61 -10.38 -32.47 16.56
C PHE A 61 -11.21 -32.99 17.73
N LEU A 62 -12.43 -32.49 17.93
CA LEU A 62 -13.34 -32.97 18.97
C LEU A 62 -13.67 -34.46 18.78
N VAL A 63 -13.90 -34.89 17.54
CA VAL A 63 -14.18 -36.30 17.20
C VAL A 63 -12.96 -37.21 17.42
N SER A 64 -11.73 -36.69 17.29
CA SER A 64 -10.51 -37.49 17.46
C SER A 64 -10.28 -38.02 18.88
N GLY A 65 -10.89 -37.40 19.90
CA GLY A 65 -10.70 -37.74 21.32
C GLY A 65 -9.27 -37.59 21.85
N SER A 66 -8.34 -37.02 21.08
CA SER A 66 -6.89 -37.03 21.38
C SER A 66 -6.40 -35.75 22.11
N ALA A 67 -7.31 -34.90 22.58
CA ALA A 67 -7.00 -33.59 23.14
C ALA A 67 -6.10 -33.64 24.38
N THR A 68 -6.31 -34.62 25.28
CA THR A 68 -5.54 -34.77 26.53
C THR A 68 -4.11 -35.25 26.29
N ALA A 69 -3.89 -36.05 25.23
CA ALA A 69 -2.56 -36.55 24.88
C ALA A 69 -1.62 -35.43 24.41
N LEU A 70 -2.17 -34.38 23.79
CA LEU A 70 -1.38 -33.32 23.17
C LEU A 70 -0.61 -32.44 24.17
N LEU A 71 -1.11 -32.31 25.40
CA LEU A 71 -0.45 -31.52 26.45
C LEU A 71 0.68 -32.27 27.17
N SER A 72 1.19 -33.36 26.60
CA SER A 72 2.28 -34.16 27.17
C SER A 72 3.68 -33.76 26.69
N THR A 73 3.80 -32.73 25.84
CA THR A 73 5.09 -32.29 25.29
C THR A 73 5.32 -30.81 25.56
N VAL A 74 6.56 -30.44 25.89
CA VAL A 74 6.94 -29.04 26.13
C VAL A 74 6.57 -28.12 24.97
N PRO A 75 6.80 -28.46 23.68
CA PRO A 75 6.38 -27.62 22.57
C PRO A 75 4.87 -27.36 22.50
N ALA A 76 4.06 -28.38 22.76
CA ALA A 76 2.60 -28.24 22.75
C ALA A 76 2.10 -27.44 23.96
N ILE A 77 2.69 -27.64 25.14
CA ILE A 77 2.37 -26.86 26.36
C ILE A 77 2.72 -25.39 26.13
N SER A 78 3.92 -25.08 25.65
CA SER A 78 4.33 -23.70 25.40
C SER A 78 3.45 -23.02 24.35
N ALA A 79 3.06 -23.73 23.28
CA ALA A 79 2.13 -23.21 22.28
C ALA A 79 0.73 -22.99 22.86
N ALA A 80 0.23 -23.88 23.72
CA ALA A 80 -1.06 -23.72 24.38
C ALA A 80 -1.07 -22.52 25.33
N LEU A 81 0.02 -22.34 26.11
CA LEU A 81 0.19 -21.18 26.98
C LEU A 81 0.30 -19.88 26.18
N LEU A 82 1.03 -19.87 25.07
CA LEU A 82 1.11 -18.73 24.15
C LEU A 82 -0.28 -18.40 23.60
N MET A 83 -1.00 -19.40 23.10
CA MET A 83 -2.34 -19.24 22.52
C MET A 83 -3.33 -18.72 23.57
N ALA A 84 -3.30 -19.26 24.80
CA ALA A 84 -4.13 -18.81 25.90
C ALA A 84 -3.80 -17.37 26.31
N TRP A 85 -2.51 -17.03 26.39
CA TRP A 85 -2.06 -15.67 26.70
C TRP A 85 -2.53 -14.67 25.64
N VAL A 86 -2.31 -14.96 24.36
CA VAL A 86 -2.76 -14.10 23.26
C VAL A 86 -4.28 -14.02 23.23
N LEU A 87 -5.01 -15.13 23.40
CA LEU A 87 -6.48 -15.12 23.46
C LEU A 87 -6.99 -14.20 24.57
N LEU A 88 -6.43 -14.30 25.78
CA LEU A 88 -6.79 -13.43 26.90
C LEU A 88 -6.60 -11.95 26.54
N ARG A 89 -5.45 -11.61 25.96
CA ARG A 89 -5.12 -10.23 25.55
C ARG A 89 -5.97 -9.75 24.37
N THR A 90 -6.33 -10.64 23.45
CA THR A 90 -7.25 -10.37 22.33
C THR A 90 -8.66 -10.10 22.81
N LEU A 91 -9.18 -10.90 23.75
CA LEU A 91 -10.51 -10.71 24.33
C LEU A 91 -10.63 -9.37 25.07
N GLN A 92 -9.55 -8.92 25.73
CA GLN A 92 -9.49 -7.61 26.35
C GLN A 92 -9.57 -6.46 25.34
N GLY A 93 -9.04 -6.64 24.13
CA GLY A 93 -9.13 -5.66 23.04
C GLY A 93 -10.44 -5.71 22.25
N LEU A 94 -11.25 -6.77 22.41
CA LEU A 94 -12.42 -7.03 21.57
C LEU A 94 -13.49 -5.94 21.69
N GLY A 95 -13.72 -5.43 22.91
CA GLY A 95 -14.70 -4.37 23.16
C GLY A 95 -14.33 -3.05 22.48
N SER A 96 -13.03 -2.73 22.42
CA SER A 96 -12.54 -1.45 21.89
C SER A 96 -12.24 -1.50 20.39
N TYR A 97 -11.84 -2.65 19.86
CA TYR A 97 -11.31 -2.77 18.49
C TYR A 97 -12.04 -3.81 17.62
N GLY A 98 -13.06 -4.49 18.15
CA GLY A 98 -13.90 -5.42 17.39
C GLY A 98 -13.10 -6.48 16.62
N VAL A 99 -13.41 -6.65 15.33
CA VAL A 99 -12.80 -7.68 14.47
C VAL A 99 -11.29 -7.48 14.31
N ASP A 100 -10.76 -6.26 14.41
CA ASP A 100 -9.32 -6.02 14.33
C ASP A 100 -8.55 -6.67 15.48
N ALA A 101 -9.14 -6.78 16.67
CA ALA A 101 -8.52 -7.52 17.78
C ALA A 101 -8.40 -9.02 17.47
N LEU A 102 -9.44 -9.63 16.88
CA LEU A 102 -9.42 -11.03 16.45
C LEU A 102 -8.39 -11.26 15.33
N ARG A 103 -8.35 -10.35 14.36
CA ARG A 103 -7.39 -10.36 13.26
C ARG A 103 -5.96 -10.27 13.77
N ASP A 104 -5.64 -9.30 14.62
CA ASP A 104 -4.29 -9.12 15.14
C ASP A 104 -3.88 -10.30 16.04
N GLY A 105 -4.83 -10.92 16.74
CA GLY A 105 -4.62 -12.13 17.55
C GLY A 105 -4.31 -13.39 16.73
N ALA A 106 -4.64 -13.40 15.44
CA ALA A 106 -4.48 -14.56 14.55
C ALA A 106 -3.04 -15.11 14.51
N VAL A 107 -2.04 -14.26 14.74
CA VAL A 107 -0.60 -14.60 14.80
C VAL A 107 -0.31 -15.80 15.73
N ALA A 108 -1.08 -15.95 16.81
CA ALA A 108 -1.01 -17.10 17.71
C ALA A 108 -2.27 -17.97 17.71
N LEU A 109 -3.46 -17.42 17.44
CA LEU A 109 -4.72 -18.19 17.48
C LEU A 109 -4.79 -19.27 16.39
N TYR A 110 -4.08 -19.09 15.27
CA TYR A 110 -3.92 -20.15 14.27
C TYR A 110 -3.19 -21.39 14.81
N ALA A 111 -2.57 -21.35 16.00
CA ALA A 111 -2.02 -22.54 16.66
C ALA A 111 -3.03 -23.67 16.83
N GLY A 112 -4.34 -23.36 16.86
CA GLY A 112 -5.39 -24.37 16.85
C GLY A 112 -5.28 -25.33 15.66
N PHE A 113 -4.86 -24.89 14.46
CA PHE A 113 -4.58 -25.78 13.32
C PHE A 113 -3.48 -26.79 13.66
N GLY A 114 -2.46 -26.38 14.41
CA GLY A 114 -1.39 -27.26 14.87
C GLY A 114 -1.91 -28.36 15.80
N PHE A 115 -2.76 -28.02 16.76
CA PHE A 115 -3.39 -29.00 17.65
C PHE A 115 -4.34 -29.94 16.90
N ILE A 116 -5.12 -29.42 15.95
CA ILE A 116 -5.98 -30.23 15.06
C ILE A 116 -5.13 -31.27 14.33
N VAL A 117 -4.06 -30.86 13.65
CA VAL A 117 -3.22 -31.77 12.86
C VAL A 117 -2.49 -32.77 13.74
N ALA A 118 -1.95 -32.32 14.88
CA ALA A 118 -1.26 -33.22 15.81
C ALA A 118 -2.23 -34.29 16.37
N ALA A 119 -3.46 -33.91 16.72
CA ALA A 119 -4.50 -34.87 17.16
C ALA A 119 -4.80 -35.90 16.07
N LEU A 120 -4.97 -35.46 14.82
CA LEU A 120 -5.24 -36.35 13.70
C LEU A 120 -4.08 -37.33 13.44
N LEU A 121 -2.84 -36.90 13.61
CA LEU A 121 -1.68 -37.77 13.46
C LEU A 121 -1.56 -38.80 14.59
N ILE A 122 -1.90 -38.42 15.82
CA ILE A 122 -1.92 -39.34 16.97
C ILE A 122 -3.07 -40.35 16.82
N GLU A 123 -4.25 -39.90 16.41
CA GLU A 123 -5.41 -40.77 16.17
C GLU A 123 -5.08 -41.86 15.13
N ARG A 124 -4.38 -41.48 14.05
CA ARG A 124 -3.98 -42.40 12.97
C ARG A 124 -2.59 -42.07 12.42
N PRO A 125 -1.53 -42.73 12.93
CA PRO A 125 -0.15 -42.50 12.51
C PRO A 125 0.12 -42.68 11.00
N ILE A 126 -0.68 -43.49 10.30
CA ILE A 126 -0.55 -43.71 8.86
C ILE A 126 -0.69 -42.42 8.04
N ARG A 127 -1.38 -41.40 8.57
CA ARG A 127 -1.56 -40.08 7.95
C ARG A 127 -0.22 -39.35 7.73
N ILE A 128 0.85 -39.69 8.46
CA ILE A 128 2.20 -39.13 8.22
C ILE A 128 2.68 -39.46 6.80
N ALA A 129 2.44 -40.68 6.32
CA ALA A 129 2.82 -41.07 4.96
C ALA A 129 2.03 -40.30 3.89
N GLU A 130 0.75 -40.02 4.16
CA GLU A 130 -0.10 -39.19 3.29
C GLU A 130 0.41 -37.75 3.23
N ILE A 131 0.76 -37.17 4.38
CA ILE A 131 1.32 -35.81 4.48
C ILE A 131 2.64 -35.69 3.72
N VAL A 132 3.55 -36.67 3.85
CA VAL A 132 4.77 -36.70 3.04
C VAL A 132 4.43 -36.82 1.54
N GLY A 133 3.38 -37.58 1.20
CA GLY A 133 2.81 -37.62 -0.15
C GLY A 133 2.37 -36.24 -0.64
N TYR A 134 1.64 -35.48 0.17
CA TYR A 134 1.25 -34.12 -0.16
C TYR A 134 2.47 -33.23 -0.35
N PHE A 135 3.47 -33.24 0.56
CA PHE A 135 4.69 -32.45 0.38
C PHE A 135 5.45 -32.79 -0.91
N ARG A 136 5.44 -34.05 -1.35
CA ARG A 136 6.01 -34.44 -2.66
C ARG A 136 5.22 -33.83 -3.83
N VAL A 137 3.88 -33.78 -3.75
CA VAL A 137 3.05 -33.10 -4.76
C VAL A 137 3.32 -31.60 -4.74
N HIS A 138 3.44 -30.99 -3.55
CA HIS A 138 3.80 -29.59 -3.42
C HIS A 138 5.13 -29.30 -4.12
N ALA A 139 6.18 -30.07 -3.80
CA ALA A 139 7.49 -29.91 -4.43
C ALA A 139 7.45 -30.12 -5.95
N ARG A 140 6.80 -31.18 -6.44
CA ARG A 140 6.84 -31.55 -7.86
C ARG A 140 5.93 -30.73 -8.77
N VAL A 141 4.79 -30.27 -8.25
CA VAL A 141 3.71 -29.69 -9.05
C VAL A 141 3.43 -28.26 -8.62
N LEU A 142 3.12 -28.05 -7.34
CA LEU A 142 2.63 -26.76 -6.88
C LEU A 142 3.72 -25.68 -6.83
N ILE A 143 4.95 -26.03 -6.45
CA ILE A 143 6.07 -25.08 -6.44
C ILE A 143 6.41 -24.59 -7.84
N PRO A 144 6.56 -25.45 -8.88
CA PRO A 144 6.71 -24.98 -10.25
C PRO A 144 5.57 -24.06 -10.71
N ILE A 145 4.32 -24.38 -10.35
CA ILE A 145 3.17 -23.52 -10.66
C ILE A 145 3.30 -22.18 -9.93
N ALA A 146 3.61 -22.19 -8.64
CA ALA A 146 3.78 -20.97 -7.83
C ALA A 146 4.93 -20.09 -8.35
N ILE A 147 6.04 -20.67 -8.82
CA ILE A 147 7.12 -19.94 -9.49
C ILE A 147 6.61 -19.27 -10.76
N VAL A 148 5.88 -20.00 -11.60
CA VAL A 148 5.32 -19.46 -12.86
C VAL A 148 4.31 -18.35 -12.57
N LEU A 149 3.39 -18.56 -11.62
CA LEU A 149 2.40 -17.55 -11.23
C LEU A 149 3.06 -16.33 -10.60
N TYR A 150 4.10 -16.51 -9.80
CA TYR A 150 4.89 -15.41 -9.26
C TYR A 150 5.56 -14.59 -10.37
N LEU A 151 6.16 -15.26 -11.35
CA LEU A 151 6.72 -14.60 -12.54
C LEU A 151 5.63 -13.88 -13.33
N ILE A 152 4.47 -14.50 -13.54
CA ILE A 152 3.33 -13.85 -14.22
C ILE A 152 2.88 -12.62 -13.44
N ALA A 153 2.74 -12.71 -12.11
CA ALA A 153 2.41 -11.58 -11.25
C ALA A 153 3.43 -10.45 -11.35
N ARG A 154 4.71 -10.79 -11.43
CA ARG A 154 5.81 -9.83 -11.57
C ARG A 154 5.81 -9.12 -12.92
N PHE A 155 5.72 -9.88 -14.01
CA PHE A 155 5.87 -9.34 -15.36
C PHE A 155 4.56 -8.81 -15.96
N PHE A 156 3.40 -9.28 -15.50
CA PHE A 156 2.08 -8.94 -16.06
C PHE A 156 1.11 -8.33 -15.03
N GLY A 157 1.56 -7.98 -13.83
CA GLY A 157 0.72 -7.55 -12.70
C GLY A 157 -0.23 -6.36 -12.94
N ALA A 158 -0.08 -5.57 -14.01
CA ALA A 158 -1.06 -4.55 -14.39
C ALA A 158 -2.32 -5.10 -15.06
N HIS A 159 -2.25 -6.33 -15.57
CA HIS A 159 -3.29 -6.97 -16.37
C HIS A 159 -3.94 -8.15 -15.62
N ILE A 160 -3.52 -8.40 -14.38
CA ILE A 160 -4.10 -9.46 -13.56
C ILE A 160 -5.44 -8.97 -13.03
N PRO A 161 -6.55 -9.67 -13.29
CA PRO A 161 -7.85 -9.25 -12.81
C PRO A 161 -7.89 -9.31 -11.28
N LYS A 162 -8.75 -8.48 -10.68
CA LYS A 162 -9.01 -8.52 -9.23
C LYS A 162 -10.02 -9.60 -8.89
N VAL A 163 -9.93 -10.13 -7.67
CA VAL A 163 -10.91 -11.07 -7.12
C VAL A 163 -12.27 -10.37 -7.04
N PRO A 164 -13.36 -10.97 -7.57
CA PRO A 164 -14.68 -10.33 -7.57
C PRO A 164 -15.11 -9.88 -6.15
N GLY A 165 -15.48 -8.61 -6.01
CA GLY A 165 -15.91 -8.03 -4.72
C GLY A 165 -14.78 -7.71 -3.74
N GLN A 166 -13.50 -7.86 -4.12
CA GLN A 166 -12.33 -7.58 -3.28
C GLN A 166 -11.29 -6.75 -4.06
N ASN A 167 -10.58 -5.85 -3.37
CA ASN A 167 -9.52 -5.03 -3.98
C ASN A 167 -8.16 -5.74 -3.98
N ILE A 168 -8.11 -7.00 -4.41
CA ILE A 168 -6.92 -7.87 -4.38
C ILE A 168 -6.78 -8.59 -5.72
N ASP A 169 -5.57 -8.61 -6.29
CA ASP A 169 -5.30 -9.31 -7.55
C ASP A 169 -5.54 -10.81 -7.41
N ILE A 170 -6.03 -11.49 -8.46
CA ILE A 170 -6.27 -12.94 -8.45
C ILE A 170 -4.99 -13.75 -8.20
N ILE A 171 -3.82 -13.16 -8.50
CA ILE A 171 -2.51 -13.74 -8.20
C ILE A 171 -1.72 -12.71 -7.38
N SER A 172 -1.57 -12.97 -6.08
CA SER A 172 -0.86 -12.08 -5.15
C SER A 172 0.00 -12.90 -4.19
N VAL A 173 1.19 -13.29 -4.66
CA VAL A 173 2.18 -14.08 -3.90
C VAL A 173 3.41 -13.21 -3.62
N ARG A 174 3.82 -13.13 -2.35
CA ARG A 174 5.03 -12.37 -1.97
C ARG A 174 6.31 -13.22 -2.13
N SER A 175 7.45 -12.54 -2.34
CA SER A 175 8.75 -13.22 -2.49
C SER A 175 9.15 -14.01 -1.25
N GLY A 176 8.85 -13.52 -0.04
CA GLY A 176 9.12 -14.21 1.23
C GLY A 176 8.32 -15.51 1.40
N GLU A 177 7.01 -15.45 1.11
CA GLU A 177 6.11 -16.61 1.12
C GLU A 177 6.60 -17.69 0.14
N LEU A 178 6.93 -17.31 -1.10
CA LEU A 178 7.49 -18.23 -2.08
C LEU A 178 8.86 -18.77 -1.64
N ALA A 179 9.72 -17.94 -1.04
CA ALA A 179 11.02 -18.36 -0.52
C ALA A 179 10.89 -19.50 0.49
N ALA A 180 9.96 -19.36 1.44
CA ALA A 180 9.74 -20.34 2.49
C ALA A 180 9.24 -21.68 1.94
N HIS A 181 8.24 -21.64 1.05
CA HIS A 181 7.69 -22.83 0.42
C HIS A 181 8.69 -23.51 -0.53
N LEU A 182 9.45 -22.73 -1.31
CA LEU A 182 10.53 -23.22 -2.17
C LEU A 182 11.66 -23.86 -1.35
N CYS A 183 12.07 -23.24 -0.24
CA CYS A 183 13.05 -23.79 0.68
C CYS A 183 12.59 -25.16 1.21
N GLY A 184 11.34 -25.27 1.67
CA GLY A 184 10.75 -26.55 2.09
C GLY A 184 10.86 -27.62 1.01
N ALA A 185 10.51 -27.30 -0.24
CA ALA A 185 10.61 -28.24 -1.35
C ALA A 185 12.06 -28.62 -1.71
N LEU A 186 12.97 -27.65 -1.72
CA LEU A 186 14.40 -27.87 -1.95
C LEU A 186 15.01 -28.75 -0.86
N VAL A 187 14.70 -28.49 0.41
CA VAL A 187 15.14 -29.31 1.53
C VAL A 187 14.58 -30.72 1.41
N LEU A 188 13.29 -30.89 1.08
CA LEU A 188 12.68 -32.21 0.87
C LEU A 188 13.40 -33.04 -0.21
N VAL A 189 13.86 -32.37 -1.28
CA VAL A 189 14.67 -32.99 -2.34
C VAL A 189 16.08 -33.31 -1.84
N VAL A 190 16.75 -32.35 -1.21
CA VAL A 190 18.12 -32.49 -0.71
C VAL A 190 18.23 -33.63 0.28
N VAL A 191 17.33 -33.70 1.28
CA VAL A 191 17.35 -34.79 2.27
C VAL A 191 16.94 -36.15 1.69
N GLY A 192 16.50 -36.20 0.43
CA GLY A 192 16.23 -37.44 -0.32
C GLY A 192 14.79 -37.96 -0.20
N LEU A 193 13.86 -37.18 0.35
CA LEU A 193 12.46 -37.57 0.52
C LEU A 193 11.61 -37.32 -0.73
N CYS A 194 12.11 -36.55 -1.69
CA CYS A 194 11.50 -36.32 -3.00
C CYS A 194 12.52 -36.41 -4.13
N LYS A 195 12.16 -37.12 -5.21
CA LYS A 195 12.94 -37.13 -6.47
C LYS A 195 12.31 -36.19 -7.49
N VAL A 196 13.14 -35.42 -8.16
CA VAL A 196 12.77 -34.38 -9.15
C VAL A 196 13.70 -34.46 -10.36
N SER A 197 13.29 -33.89 -11.49
CA SER A 197 14.11 -33.83 -12.72
C SER A 197 15.25 -32.80 -12.59
N ARG A 198 16.26 -32.91 -13.45
CA ARG A 198 17.33 -31.89 -13.56
C ARG A 198 16.79 -30.52 -13.94
N THR A 199 15.78 -30.47 -14.82
CA THR A 199 15.10 -29.23 -15.23
C THR A 199 14.42 -28.54 -14.06
N TRP A 200 13.79 -29.31 -13.17
CA TRP A 200 13.18 -28.78 -11.95
C TRP A 200 14.23 -28.14 -11.04
N VAL A 201 15.40 -28.76 -10.89
CA VAL A 201 16.50 -28.23 -10.06
C VAL A 201 17.01 -26.91 -10.65
N VAL A 202 17.23 -26.84 -11.97
CA VAL A 202 17.67 -25.61 -12.63
C VAL A 202 16.63 -24.49 -12.48
N ALA A 203 15.35 -24.78 -12.73
CA ALA A 203 14.28 -23.81 -12.57
C ALA A 203 14.16 -23.29 -11.12
N SER A 204 14.31 -24.19 -10.14
CA SER A 204 14.26 -23.84 -8.72
C SER A 204 15.48 -23.02 -8.27
N LEU A 205 16.66 -23.29 -8.82
CA LEU A 205 17.85 -22.47 -8.57
C LEU A 205 17.73 -21.08 -9.21
N GLY A 206 17.16 -20.98 -10.41
CA GLY A 206 16.84 -19.70 -11.04
C GLY A 206 15.84 -18.88 -10.21
N ALA A 207 14.77 -19.53 -9.72
CA ALA A 207 13.81 -18.90 -8.82
C ALA A 207 14.43 -18.50 -7.47
N ALA A 208 15.33 -19.31 -6.92
CA ALA A 208 16.05 -18.99 -5.69
C ALA A 208 16.96 -17.76 -5.86
N LEU A 209 17.67 -17.67 -7.00
CA LEU A 209 18.51 -16.51 -7.33
C LEU A 209 17.67 -15.24 -7.52
N LEU A 210 16.54 -15.36 -8.21
CA LEU A 210 15.56 -14.30 -8.35
C LEU A 210 15.09 -13.79 -6.98
N ILE A 211 14.62 -14.68 -6.11
CA ILE A 211 14.16 -14.32 -4.76
C ILE A 211 15.28 -13.66 -3.93
N ALA A 212 16.50 -14.17 -4.05
CA ALA A 212 17.67 -13.63 -3.36
C ALA A 212 18.04 -12.20 -3.82
N SER A 213 17.76 -11.85 -5.08
CA SER A 213 17.95 -10.48 -5.57
C SER A 213 16.85 -9.54 -5.04
N GLN A 214 15.62 -10.04 -4.88
CA GLN A 214 14.46 -9.22 -4.52
C GLN A 214 14.43 -8.80 -3.04
N SER A 215 14.77 -9.69 -2.10
CA SER A 215 14.66 -9.38 -0.66
C SER A 215 15.69 -10.10 0.20
N ARG A 216 16.25 -9.37 1.19
CA ARG A 216 17.18 -9.93 2.19
C ARG A 216 16.53 -11.03 3.04
N GLY A 217 15.28 -10.79 3.47
CA GLY A 217 14.50 -11.77 4.25
C GLY A 217 14.30 -13.07 3.48
N GLY A 218 13.82 -13.00 2.23
CA GLY A 218 13.64 -14.18 1.37
C GLY A 218 14.95 -14.91 1.06
N MET A 219 16.06 -14.18 0.87
CA MET A 219 17.38 -14.77 0.69
C MET A 219 17.81 -15.60 1.91
N LEU A 220 17.72 -15.03 3.12
CA LEU A 220 18.12 -15.70 4.34
C LEU A 220 17.19 -16.88 4.66
N ALA A 221 15.88 -16.71 4.45
CA ALA A 221 14.86 -17.75 4.63
C ALA A 221 15.12 -18.95 3.72
N LEU A 222 15.68 -18.75 2.52
CA LEU A 222 16.02 -19.82 1.60
C LEU A 222 17.37 -20.46 1.92
N LEU A 223 18.43 -19.64 2.08
CA LEU A 223 19.81 -20.13 2.16
C LEU A 223 20.14 -20.78 3.51
N ILE A 224 19.82 -20.14 4.64
CA ILE A 224 20.24 -20.63 5.96
C ILE A 224 19.70 -22.04 6.24
N PRO A 225 18.39 -22.32 6.08
CA PRO A 225 17.87 -23.65 6.37
C PRO A 225 18.31 -24.70 5.36
N LEU A 226 18.52 -24.33 4.09
CA LEU A 226 19.00 -25.23 3.05
C LEU A 226 20.47 -25.64 3.31
N LEU A 227 21.32 -24.68 3.69
CA LEU A 227 22.69 -24.94 4.13
C LEU A 227 22.70 -25.82 5.39
N GLY A 228 21.88 -25.48 6.38
CA GLY A 228 21.68 -26.28 7.58
C GLY A 228 21.30 -27.73 7.27
N ALA A 229 20.34 -27.94 6.36
CA ALA A 229 19.93 -29.28 5.93
C ALA A 229 21.07 -30.05 5.26
N MET A 230 21.85 -29.40 4.39
CA MET A 230 23.00 -30.04 3.72
C MET A 230 24.10 -30.41 4.72
N ILE A 231 24.40 -29.54 5.69
CA ILE A 231 25.38 -29.82 6.75
C ILE A 231 24.90 -30.97 7.64
N LEU A 232 23.67 -30.88 8.14
CA LEU A 232 23.07 -31.88 9.04
C LEU A 232 22.91 -33.26 8.37
N THR A 233 22.79 -33.31 7.04
CA THR A 233 22.73 -34.57 6.28
C THR A 233 24.05 -34.98 5.63
N GLY A 234 25.16 -34.31 5.95
CA GLY A 234 26.50 -34.70 5.49
C GLY A 234 26.79 -34.46 4.01
N GLN A 235 26.05 -33.56 3.35
CA GLN A 235 26.16 -33.27 1.91
C GLN A 235 27.16 -32.16 1.57
N VAL A 236 28.22 -32.00 2.37
CA VAL A 236 29.18 -30.89 2.26
C VAL A 236 29.86 -30.83 0.89
N GLY A 237 30.15 -31.97 0.26
CA GLY A 237 30.71 -31.99 -1.10
C GLY A 237 29.75 -31.47 -2.18
N ARG A 238 28.45 -31.76 -2.06
CA ARG A 238 27.43 -31.20 -2.97
C ARG A 238 27.23 -29.70 -2.73
N LEU A 239 27.27 -29.28 -1.46
CA LEU A 239 27.25 -27.88 -1.09
C LEU A 239 28.42 -27.13 -1.73
N ALA A 240 29.65 -27.63 -1.62
CA ALA A 240 30.82 -27.02 -2.25
C ALA A 240 30.67 -26.90 -3.78
N ALA A 241 30.15 -27.94 -4.44
CA ALA A 241 29.90 -27.92 -5.88
C ALA A 241 28.82 -26.88 -6.28
N ILE A 242 27.70 -26.83 -5.56
CA ILE A 242 26.63 -25.84 -5.81
C ILE A 242 27.15 -24.43 -5.54
N ALA A 243 27.91 -24.22 -4.47
CA ALA A 243 28.53 -22.94 -4.16
C ALA A 243 29.51 -22.51 -5.26
N ALA A 244 30.36 -23.41 -5.77
CA ALA A 244 31.26 -23.11 -6.87
C ALA A 244 30.52 -22.72 -8.16
N VAL A 245 29.43 -23.44 -8.49
CA VAL A 245 28.59 -23.12 -9.66
C VAL A 245 27.89 -21.78 -9.48
N LEU A 246 27.30 -21.51 -8.31
CA LEU A 246 26.66 -20.23 -8.03
C LEU A 246 27.67 -19.09 -8.08
N THR A 247 28.85 -19.24 -7.47
CA THR A 247 29.94 -18.25 -7.55
C THR A 247 30.36 -18.02 -8.99
N LEU A 248 30.49 -19.06 -9.82
CA LEU A 248 30.81 -18.90 -11.24
C LEU A 248 29.70 -18.16 -11.99
N VAL A 249 28.43 -18.52 -11.78
CA VAL A 249 27.27 -17.83 -12.39
C VAL A 249 27.23 -16.36 -11.96
N MET A 250 27.52 -16.08 -10.69
CA MET A 250 27.59 -14.73 -10.14
C MET A 250 28.75 -13.93 -10.74
N LEU A 251 29.93 -14.53 -10.88
CA LEU A 251 31.10 -13.91 -11.51
C LEU A 251 30.88 -13.64 -12.99
N VAL A 252 30.27 -14.59 -13.72
CA VAL A 252 29.90 -14.40 -15.13
C VAL A 252 28.85 -13.31 -15.23
N GLY A 253 27.78 -13.36 -14.43
CA GLY A 253 26.73 -12.34 -14.39
C GLY A 253 27.27 -10.95 -14.05
N TYR A 254 28.24 -10.85 -13.14
CA TYR A 254 28.94 -9.61 -12.82
C TYR A 254 29.83 -9.14 -13.99
N ALA A 255 30.57 -10.05 -14.62
CA ALA A 255 31.48 -9.73 -15.72
C ALA A 255 30.76 -9.30 -17.01
N ILE A 256 29.54 -9.80 -17.24
CA ILE A 256 28.72 -9.43 -18.40
C ILE A 256 27.70 -8.32 -18.08
N ASP A 257 27.74 -7.75 -16.86
CA ASP A 257 26.78 -6.75 -16.38
C ASP A 257 25.31 -7.19 -16.59
N PHE A 258 25.02 -8.45 -16.23
CA PHE A 258 23.70 -9.04 -16.42
C PHE A 258 22.69 -8.43 -15.46
N GLU A 259 21.82 -7.60 -16.00
CA GLU A 259 20.72 -6.95 -15.31
C GLU A 259 19.42 -7.15 -16.08
N ILE A 260 18.41 -7.73 -15.42
CA ILE A 260 17.05 -7.75 -15.94
C ILE A 260 16.25 -6.72 -15.14
N ASP A 261 15.91 -5.62 -15.80
CA ASP A 261 15.00 -4.61 -15.27
C ASP A 261 13.59 -5.19 -15.10
N LEU A 262 13.00 -4.97 -13.92
CA LEU A 262 11.63 -5.37 -13.62
C LEU A 262 10.68 -4.16 -13.76
N PRO A 263 9.45 -4.37 -14.26
CA PRO A 263 8.45 -3.29 -14.36
C PRO A 263 8.16 -2.64 -12.99
N ARG A 264 7.66 -1.39 -12.99
CA ARG A 264 7.13 -0.66 -11.80
C ARG A 264 8.14 -0.30 -10.70
N GLY A 265 9.41 -0.05 -11.03
CA GLY A 265 10.41 0.43 -10.06
C GLY A 265 10.81 -0.60 -9.01
N GLU A 266 10.61 -1.88 -9.31
CA GLU A 266 11.02 -3.00 -8.48
C GLU A 266 12.53 -3.27 -8.63
N ARG A 267 13.16 -3.87 -7.61
CA ARG A 267 14.61 -4.08 -7.62
C ARG A 267 15.02 -4.95 -8.82
N PRO A 268 15.97 -4.51 -9.65
CA PRO A 268 16.40 -5.27 -10.82
C PRO A 268 17.00 -6.62 -10.41
N ILE A 269 16.90 -7.60 -11.30
CA ILE A 269 17.48 -8.93 -11.10
C ILE A 269 18.90 -8.87 -11.64
N SER A 270 19.88 -8.65 -10.77
CA SER A 270 21.28 -8.57 -11.16
C SER A 270 22.20 -9.30 -10.19
N ALA A 271 23.39 -9.63 -10.70
CA ALA A 271 24.47 -10.16 -9.88
C ALA A 271 24.87 -9.18 -8.77
N VAL A 272 24.88 -7.89 -9.07
CA VAL A 272 25.19 -6.81 -8.13
C VAL A 272 24.17 -6.76 -6.99
N ALA A 273 22.87 -6.85 -7.29
CA ALA A 273 21.80 -6.81 -6.28
C ALA A 273 21.91 -7.95 -5.24
N VAL A 274 22.32 -9.16 -5.67
CA VAL A 274 22.56 -10.29 -4.77
C VAL A 274 23.78 -10.03 -3.87
N VAL A 275 24.85 -9.48 -4.43
CA VAL A 275 26.05 -9.11 -3.67
C VAL A 275 25.75 -8.00 -2.67
N GLU A 276 24.99 -6.97 -3.03
CA GLU A 276 24.55 -5.91 -2.13
C GLU A 276 23.68 -6.43 -0.97
N ASN A 277 22.77 -7.37 -1.25
CA ASN A 277 21.98 -8.03 -0.21
C ASN A 277 22.87 -8.87 0.73
N LEU A 278 23.96 -9.46 0.22
CA LEU A 278 24.91 -10.24 1.03
C LEU A 278 25.84 -9.35 1.86
N THR A 279 26.43 -8.30 1.27
CA THR A 279 27.34 -7.38 1.96
C THR A 279 26.62 -6.58 3.04
N SER A 280 25.38 -6.17 2.79
CA SER A 280 24.56 -5.45 3.78
C SER A 280 24.12 -6.29 4.99
N VAL A 281 24.28 -7.61 4.94
CA VAL A 281 24.09 -8.52 6.09
C VAL A 281 25.41 -8.69 6.87
N ALA A 282 26.56 -8.58 6.19
CA ALA A 282 27.89 -8.81 6.77
C ALA A 282 28.57 -7.53 7.32
N SER A 283 28.23 -6.33 6.83
CA SER A 283 28.84 -5.07 7.28
C SER A 283 27.93 -4.27 8.23
N ALA A 284 28.44 -3.99 9.43
CA ALA A 284 27.94 -2.89 10.25
C ALA A 284 28.64 -1.60 9.81
N SER A 285 27.85 -0.62 9.36
CA SER A 285 28.21 0.78 9.09
C SER A 285 29.07 1.09 7.85
N ALA A 286 28.44 1.64 6.81
CA ALA A 286 28.93 2.77 5.99
C ALA A 286 27.77 3.27 5.11
N ALA A 287 27.58 4.59 5.10
CA ALA A 287 26.42 5.31 4.57
C ALA A 287 26.20 5.11 3.06
N ASN A 288 24.95 4.80 2.67
CA ASN A 288 24.36 4.99 1.35
C ASN A 288 22.82 4.89 1.44
N ASN A 289 22.09 5.45 0.47
CA ASN A 289 20.62 5.70 0.38
C ASN A 289 19.63 4.58 0.81
N LEU A 290 20.10 3.40 1.21
CA LEU A 290 19.31 2.32 1.84
C LEU A 290 19.08 2.54 3.36
N ASP A 291 19.69 3.57 3.96
CA ASP A 291 19.61 3.83 5.40
C ASP A 291 18.28 4.41 5.87
N GLY A 292 17.51 5.15 5.05
CA GLY A 292 16.26 5.78 5.50
C GLY A 292 15.17 4.80 5.97
N THR A 293 14.89 3.74 5.20
CA THR A 293 13.89 2.71 5.59
C THR A 293 14.43 1.74 6.64
N LYS A 294 15.74 1.53 6.69
CA LYS A 294 16.40 0.69 7.70
C LYS A 294 16.43 1.40 9.06
N LEU A 295 16.85 2.66 9.10
CA LEU A 295 16.83 3.51 10.29
C LEU A 295 15.42 3.65 10.83
N TRP A 296 14.42 3.80 9.96
CA TRP A 296 13.01 3.82 10.35
C TRP A 296 12.53 2.53 11.04
N ARG A 297 12.91 1.34 10.53
CA ARG A 297 12.56 0.08 11.20
C ARG A 297 13.30 -0.08 12.52
N LEU A 298 14.58 0.27 12.54
CA LEU A 298 15.41 0.17 13.74
C LEU A 298 14.94 1.13 14.84
N SER A 299 14.49 2.34 14.48
CA SER A 299 13.90 3.29 15.42
C SER A 299 12.53 2.83 15.91
N TRP A 300 11.70 2.22 15.06
CA TRP A 300 10.45 1.62 15.52
C TRP A 300 10.69 0.45 16.49
N TRP A 301 11.61 -0.45 16.15
CA TRP A 301 11.99 -1.57 17.03
C TRP A 301 12.67 -1.09 18.32
N GLN A 302 13.36 0.06 18.28
CA GLN A 302 13.88 0.71 19.48
C GLN A 302 12.73 1.22 20.36
N ALA A 303 11.76 1.95 19.79
CA ALA A 303 10.59 2.42 20.53
C ALA A 303 9.81 1.26 21.20
N ILE A 304 9.58 0.16 20.48
CA ILE A 304 8.94 -1.05 21.01
C ILE A 304 9.70 -1.59 22.22
N ARG A 305 11.03 -1.72 22.12
CA ARG A 305 11.87 -2.17 23.23
C ARG A 305 11.81 -1.20 24.40
N ASP A 306 11.81 0.10 24.15
CA ASP A 306 11.80 1.10 25.21
C ASP A 306 10.48 1.08 25.99
N TYR A 307 9.33 1.14 25.32
CA TYR A 307 8.04 1.13 26.04
C TYR A 307 7.65 -0.23 26.63
N THR A 308 8.24 -1.33 26.12
CA THR A 308 7.92 -2.68 26.62
C THR A 308 8.90 -3.15 27.68
N LEU A 309 10.21 -3.01 27.48
CA LEU A 309 11.22 -3.48 28.44
C LEU A 309 11.43 -2.50 29.59
N HIS A 310 11.37 -1.20 29.30
CA HIS A 310 11.66 -0.13 30.26
C HIS A 310 10.42 0.73 30.59
N GLY A 311 9.29 0.46 29.93
CA GLY A 311 8.03 1.18 30.10
C GLY A 311 6.92 0.34 30.73
N PRO A 312 5.68 0.85 30.75
CA PRO A 312 4.57 0.23 31.47
C PRO A 312 4.05 -1.07 30.82
N TYR A 313 4.46 -1.36 29.58
CA TYR A 313 3.91 -2.48 28.81
C TYR A 313 4.66 -3.80 28.98
N PHE A 314 5.55 -3.90 29.98
CA PHE A 314 6.35 -5.11 30.23
C PHE A 314 5.51 -6.39 30.31
N TRP A 315 4.48 -6.39 31.15
CA TRP A 315 3.68 -7.60 31.39
C TRP A 315 2.64 -7.82 30.32
N THR A 316 2.06 -6.76 29.80
CA THR A 316 0.79 -6.80 29.09
C THR A 316 0.95 -6.59 27.59
N GLY A 317 2.01 -5.89 27.17
CA GLY A 317 2.07 -5.29 25.83
C GLY A 317 0.94 -4.28 25.62
N LYS A 318 0.95 -3.64 24.45
CA LYS A 318 -0.11 -2.71 24.03
C LYS A 318 -1.45 -3.40 23.73
N GLY A 319 -1.46 -4.73 23.57
CA GLY A 319 -2.65 -5.50 23.25
C GLY A 319 -2.89 -5.68 21.75
N PHE A 320 -4.05 -6.25 21.43
CA PHE A 320 -4.44 -6.63 20.07
C PHE A 320 -5.63 -5.78 19.61
N GLY A 321 -5.63 -5.36 18.34
CA GLY A 321 -6.70 -4.57 17.73
C GLY A 321 -6.32 -3.13 17.37
N MET A 322 -5.39 -2.53 18.11
CA MET A 322 -4.78 -1.27 17.70
C MET A 322 -3.71 -1.47 16.62
N SER A 323 -3.60 -0.52 15.69
CA SER A 323 -2.49 -0.45 14.74
C SER A 323 -1.22 -0.03 15.49
N LEU A 324 -0.20 -0.90 15.54
CA LEU A 324 1.05 -0.57 16.24
C LEU A 324 1.79 0.58 15.56
N ALA A 325 1.71 0.68 14.23
CA ALA A 325 2.34 1.78 13.49
C ALA A 325 1.76 3.13 13.89
N GLU A 326 0.43 3.23 13.95
CA GLU A 326 -0.27 4.44 14.38
C GLU A 326 0.03 4.76 15.84
N ALA A 327 -0.06 3.74 16.71
CA ALA A 327 0.16 3.91 18.14
C ALA A 327 1.60 4.24 18.53
N ASP A 328 2.58 3.84 17.72
CA ASP A 328 4.00 4.10 17.95
C ASP A 328 4.49 5.33 17.18
N GLY A 329 3.66 5.94 16.31
CA GLY A 329 4.05 7.08 15.48
C GLY A 329 4.95 6.71 14.28
N PHE A 330 4.95 5.43 13.89
CA PHE A 330 5.71 4.90 12.76
C PHE A 330 4.76 4.52 11.62
N VAL A 331 4.07 5.51 11.04
CA VAL A 331 3.20 5.31 9.88
C VAL A 331 3.96 5.67 8.61
N VAL A 332 4.17 4.70 7.72
CA VAL A 332 4.78 4.89 6.38
C VAL A 332 4.06 3.99 5.40
N GLY A 333 3.77 4.50 4.19
CA GLY A 333 3.08 3.73 3.15
C GLY A 333 1.60 4.07 2.94
N LEU A 334 1.08 5.11 3.59
CA LEU A 334 -0.19 5.73 3.18
C LEU A 334 -0.02 6.58 1.89
N GLU A 335 1.20 7.08 1.65
CA GLU A 335 1.66 7.83 0.46
C GLU A 335 1.79 7.03 -0.86
N ARG A 336 1.26 5.80 -0.92
CA ARG A 336 1.26 4.93 -2.13
C ARG A 336 0.00 4.06 -2.26
N GLY A 337 -1.09 4.41 -1.56
CA GLY A 337 -2.33 3.61 -1.54
C GLY A 337 -2.19 2.16 -1.01
N GLY A 338 -1.16 1.86 -0.21
CA GLY A 338 -0.94 0.54 0.39
C GLY A 338 -1.70 0.36 1.71
N PRO A 339 -2.10 -0.87 2.09
CA PRO A 339 -2.71 -1.10 3.40
C PRO A 339 -1.75 -0.69 4.52
N VAL A 340 -2.25 0.08 5.51
CA VAL A 340 -1.48 0.53 6.68
C VAL A 340 -0.77 -0.67 7.30
N VAL A 341 0.55 -0.55 7.46
CA VAL A 341 1.38 -1.58 8.10
C VAL A 341 1.03 -1.60 9.59
N ARG A 342 0.20 -2.55 10.03
CA ARG A 342 -0.26 -2.63 11.43
C ARG A 342 0.72 -3.30 12.39
N SER A 343 1.76 -3.94 11.87
CA SER A 343 2.72 -4.74 12.64
C SER A 343 4.16 -4.46 12.21
N PRO A 344 5.13 -4.49 13.14
CA PRO A 344 6.50 -4.02 12.93
C PRO A 344 7.40 -4.97 12.15
N HIS A 345 7.04 -5.40 10.93
CA HIS A 345 7.85 -6.22 9.99
C HIS A 345 8.82 -7.24 10.65
N SER A 346 8.34 -7.89 11.71
CA SER A 346 9.08 -8.85 12.53
C SER A 346 8.13 -9.43 13.56
N VAL A 347 7.85 -10.72 13.45
CA VAL A 347 6.98 -11.45 14.38
C VAL A 347 7.47 -11.33 15.84
N HIS A 348 8.78 -11.26 16.05
CA HIS A 348 9.34 -11.10 17.39
C HIS A 348 8.97 -9.74 18.00
N MET A 349 9.07 -8.68 17.22
CA MET A 349 8.64 -7.35 17.66
C MET A 349 7.12 -7.26 17.78
N THR A 350 6.35 -7.97 16.93
CA THR A 350 4.89 -8.09 17.06
C THR A 350 4.51 -8.71 18.42
N TYR A 351 5.12 -9.84 18.81
CA TYR A 351 4.84 -10.45 20.12
C TYR A 351 5.26 -9.56 21.28
N LEU A 352 6.44 -8.91 21.20
CA LEU A 352 6.90 -7.99 22.23
C LEU A 352 5.93 -6.80 22.39
N ALA A 353 5.58 -6.14 21.29
CA ALA A 353 4.71 -4.97 21.29
C ALA A 353 3.29 -5.30 21.75
N ARG A 354 2.68 -6.40 21.26
CA ARG A 354 1.26 -6.71 21.52
C ARG A 354 1.03 -7.49 22.81
N ALA A 355 1.93 -8.41 23.14
CA ALA A 355 1.74 -9.39 24.22
C ALA A 355 2.77 -9.24 25.36
N GLY A 356 3.64 -8.22 25.30
CA GLY A 356 4.64 -7.93 26.32
C GLY A 356 5.80 -8.92 26.33
N VAL A 357 6.64 -8.79 27.35
CA VAL A 357 7.75 -9.73 27.60
C VAL A 357 7.26 -11.17 27.82
N PRO A 358 6.16 -11.43 28.55
CA PRO A 358 5.62 -12.79 28.66
C PRO A 358 5.24 -13.39 27.31
N GLY A 359 4.60 -12.61 26.43
CA GLY A 359 4.24 -13.05 25.08
C GLY A 359 5.46 -13.38 24.22
N LEU A 360 6.48 -12.52 24.20
CA LEU A 360 7.74 -12.79 23.52
C LEU A 360 8.45 -14.02 24.08
N ALA A 361 8.51 -14.17 25.41
CA ALA A 361 9.15 -15.31 26.05
C ALA A 361 8.45 -16.63 25.69
N LEU A 362 7.12 -16.66 25.71
CA LEU A 362 6.32 -17.82 25.29
C LEU A 362 6.49 -18.13 23.80
N TRP A 363 6.59 -17.11 22.94
CA TRP A 363 6.89 -17.28 21.53
C TRP A 363 8.27 -17.92 21.31
N LEU A 364 9.32 -17.36 21.92
CA LEU A 364 10.69 -17.87 21.83
C LEU A 364 10.81 -19.29 22.41
N LEU A 365 10.13 -19.55 23.53
CA LEU A 365 10.06 -20.89 24.12
C LEU A 365 9.37 -21.88 23.19
N THR A 366 8.29 -21.47 22.51
CA THR A 366 7.55 -22.33 21.58
C THR A 366 8.40 -22.72 20.38
N ILE A 367 9.03 -21.77 19.70
CA ILE A 367 9.87 -22.06 18.53
C ILE A 367 11.16 -22.80 18.93
N GLY A 368 11.75 -22.43 20.07
CA GLY A 368 13.00 -23.01 20.55
C GLY A 368 12.81 -24.45 21.02
N SER A 369 11.81 -24.70 21.87
CA SER A 369 11.51 -26.05 22.36
C SER A 369 11.10 -27.00 21.23
N TRP A 370 10.31 -26.54 20.26
CA TRP A 370 9.92 -27.34 19.09
C TRP A 370 11.13 -27.71 18.23
N THR A 371 11.98 -26.74 17.91
CA THR A 371 13.17 -26.96 17.06
C THR A 371 14.16 -27.91 17.74
N ILE A 372 14.44 -27.68 19.03
CA ILE A 372 15.32 -28.55 19.83
C ILE A 372 14.74 -29.97 19.90
N ALA A 373 13.42 -30.11 20.09
CA ALA A 373 12.78 -31.41 20.16
C ALA A 373 12.88 -32.19 18.84
N LEU A 374 12.68 -31.55 17.69
CA LEU A 374 12.84 -32.20 16.39
C LEU A 374 14.29 -32.53 16.05
N LEU A 375 15.25 -31.64 16.34
CA LEU A 375 16.67 -31.94 16.10
C LEU A 375 17.18 -33.06 17.00
N ARG A 376 16.72 -33.12 18.27
CA ARG A 376 16.99 -34.26 19.15
C ARG A 376 16.36 -35.55 18.63
N ALA A 377 15.15 -35.48 18.09
CA ALA A 377 14.50 -36.63 17.46
C ALA A 377 15.24 -37.10 16.20
N ALA A 378 15.73 -36.17 15.37
CA ALA A 378 16.55 -36.47 14.20
C ALA A 378 17.86 -37.17 14.60
N HIS A 379 18.56 -36.63 15.59
CA HIS A 379 19.78 -37.22 16.12
C HIS A 379 19.55 -38.62 16.70
N LEU A 380 18.45 -38.79 17.45
CA LEU A 380 18.06 -40.08 17.99
C LEU A 380 17.74 -41.08 16.87
N ALA A 381 17.04 -40.66 15.82
CA ALA A 381 16.76 -41.49 14.65
C ALA A 381 18.02 -41.93 13.93
N TRP A 382 19.00 -41.05 13.73
CA TRP A 382 20.30 -41.45 13.16
C TRP A 382 21.04 -42.45 14.04
N ARG A 383 21.04 -42.26 15.37
CA ARG A 383 21.65 -43.22 16.30
C ARG A 383 20.97 -44.59 16.27
N ARG A 384 19.69 -44.65 15.94
CA ARG A 384 18.90 -45.89 15.82
C ARG A 384 18.92 -46.52 14.43
N GLY A 385 19.50 -45.84 13.44
CA GLY A 385 19.48 -46.29 12.04
C GLY A 385 18.19 -45.96 11.29
N ASP A 386 17.27 -45.20 11.89
CA ASP A 386 16.01 -44.75 11.29
C ASP A 386 16.24 -43.54 10.36
N LEU A 387 17.03 -43.75 9.30
CA LEU A 387 17.55 -42.68 8.45
C LEU A 387 16.46 -41.80 7.82
N ASP A 388 15.33 -42.39 7.43
CA ASP A 388 14.22 -41.65 6.82
C ASP A 388 13.49 -40.75 7.82
N TRP A 389 13.36 -41.17 9.09
CA TRP A 389 12.83 -40.33 10.17
C TRP A 389 13.80 -39.19 10.50
N GLY A 390 15.11 -39.47 10.53
CA GLY A 390 16.13 -38.45 10.71
C GLY A 390 16.05 -37.36 9.63
N ARG A 391 15.94 -37.76 8.36
CA ARG A 391 15.74 -36.85 7.22
C ARG A 391 14.44 -36.08 7.29
N TYR A 392 13.36 -36.74 7.71
CA TYR A 392 12.04 -36.13 7.85
C TYR A 392 12.01 -35.05 8.93
N PHE A 393 12.61 -35.29 10.09
CA PHE A 393 12.72 -34.28 11.15
C PHE A 393 13.61 -33.10 10.75
N VAL A 394 14.72 -33.35 10.05
CA VAL A 394 15.53 -32.26 9.47
C VAL A 394 14.72 -31.44 8.47
N PHE A 395 13.95 -32.09 7.59
CA PHE A 395 13.07 -31.40 6.65
C PHE A 395 12.07 -30.49 7.37
N LEU A 396 11.35 -31.01 8.38
CA LEU A 396 10.39 -30.22 9.14
C LEU A 396 11.07 -29.06 9.87
N ALA A 397 12.21 -29.30 10.52
CA ALA A 397 12.95 -28.27 11.24
C ALA A 397 13.44 -27.14 10.32
N CYS A 398 14.00 -27.49 9.16
CA CYS A 398 14.47 -26.51 8.19
C CYS A 398 13.33 -25.75 7.51
N TYR A 399 12.22 -26.42 7.20
CA TYR A 399 11.06 -25.74 6.61
C TYR A 399 10.42 -24.77 7.61
N PHE A 400 10.28 -25.19 8.88
CA PHE A 400 9.84 -24.31 9.96
C PHE A 400 10.79 -23.13 10.18
N ALA A 401 12.10 -23.38 10.21
CA ALA A 401 13.10 -22.32 10.35
C ALA A 401 13.06 -21.31 9.19
N SER A 402 12.80 -21.78 7.97
CA SER A 402 12.63 -20.92 6.80
C SER A 402 11.49 -19.91 6.99
N ILE A 403 10.33 -20.37 7.47
CA ILE A 403 9.18 -19.52 7.76
C ILE A 403 9.49 -18.54 8.90
N VAL A 404 10.15 -19.00 9.98
CA VAL A 404 10.52 -18.12 11.10
C VAL A 404 11.49 -17.02 10.66
N ILE A 405 12.49 -17.34 9.84
CA ILE A 405 13.45 -16.37 9.32
C ILE A 405 12.74 -15.33 8.45
N ASP A 406 11.83 -15.76 7.56
CA ASP A 406 11.03 -14.83 6.76
C ASP A 406 10.19 -13.90 7.65
N ALA A 407 9.49 -14.48 8.62
CA ALA A 407 8.70 -13.76 9.61
C ALA A 407 9.53 -12.83 10.52
N SER A 408 10.86 -12.99 10.61
CA SER A 408 11.71 -12.05 11.33
C SER A 408 11.87 -10.71 10.59
N PHE A 409 11.60 -10.67 9.28
CA PHE A 409 11.80 -9.51 8.41
C PHE A 409 10.53 -9.05 7.66
N ASP A 410 9.44 -9.81 7.72
CA ASP A 410 8.15 -9.49 7.10
C ASP A 410 6.98 -9.85 8.05
N VAL A 411 5.80 -9.29 7.78
CA VAL A 411 4.53 -9.62 8.46
C VAL A 411 3.93 -10.92 7.89
N ALA A 412 4.68 -12.01 8.02
CA ALA A 412 4.37 -13.28 7.39
C ALA A 412 3.35 -14.11 8.20
N LEU A 413 3.44 -14.08 9.53
CA LEU A 413 2.59 -14.90 10.42
C LEU A 413 1.34 -14.16 10.89
N GLU A 414 1.31 -12.84 10.76
CA GLU A 414 0.18 -11.97 11.07
C GLU A 414 -0.98 -12.13 10.07
N GLY A 415 -0.71 -12.71 8.89
CA GLY A 415 -1.70 -13.07 7.89
C GLY A 415 -1.85 -14.60 7.73
N PRO A 416 -3.00 -15.09 7.21
CA PRO A 416 -3.23 -16.52 7.01
C PRO A 416 -2.31 -17.18 5.98
N MET A 417 -1.71 -16.41 5.06
CA MET A 417 -0.93 -16.88 3.91
C MET A 417 0.25 -17.77 4.31
N LEU A 418 1.03 -17.35 5.31
CA LEU A 418 2.10 -18.16 5.91
C LEU A 418 1.78 -18.56 7.35
N GLY A 419 0.92 -17.82 8.06
CA GLY A 419 0.49 -18.13 9.43
C GLY A 419 -0.21 -19.50 9.57
N ILE A 420 -1.17 -19.82 8.69
CA ILE A 420 -1.86 -21.11 8.73
C ILE A 420 -0.90 -22.26 8.34
N PRO A 421 -0.15 -22.18 7.21
CA PRO A 421 0.86 -23.18 6.88
C PRO A 421 1.90 -23.41 8.00
N PHE A 422 2.35 -22.34 8.66
CA PHE A 422 3.29 -22.42 9.80
C PHE A 422 2.74 -23.30 10.92
N TRP A 423 1.53 -23.02 11.39
CA TRP A 423 0.93 -23.77 12.49
C TRP A 423 0.56 -25.21 12.09
N ILE A 424 0.23 -25.46 10.82
CA ILE A 424 0.08 -26.82 10.28
C ILE A 424 1.41 -27.57 10.36
N VAL A 425 2.52 -27.01 9.88
CA VAL A 425 3.85 -27.63 9.96
C VAL A 425 4.27 -27.86 11.42
N PHE A 426 3.98 -26.91 12.30
CA PHE A 426 4.19 -27.08 13.75
C PHE A 426 3.45 -28.31 14.29
N GLY A 427 2.15 -28.44 13.97
CA GLY A 427 1.32 -29.58 14.36
C GLY A 427 1.80 -30.90 13.81
N ILE A 428 2.22 -30.92 12.54
CA ILE A 428 2.86 -32.09 11.91
C ILE A 428 4.08 -32.52 12.72
N GLY A 429 4.94 -31.57 13.12
CA GLY A 429 6.12 -31.84 13.94
C GLY A 429 5.78 -32.42 15.31
N VAL A 430 4.81 -31.82 16.04
CA VAL A 430 4.39 -32.31 17.36
C VAL A 430 3.79 -33.71 17.27
N GLY A 431 2.85 -33.93 16.36
CA GLY A 431 2.24 -35.25 16.15
C GLY A 431 3.26 -36.30 15.75
N SER A 432 4.18 -35.98 14.82
CA SER A 432 5.24 -36.88 14.39
C SER A 432 6.24 -37.21 15.51
N LEU A 433 6.58 -36.23 16.35
CA LEU A 433 7.44 -36.44 17.51
C LEU A 433 6.81 -37.43 18.51
N MET A 434 5.51 -37.26 18.78
CA MET A 434 4.77 -38.14 19.69
C MET A 434 4.64 -39.56 19.13
N VAL A 435 4.28 -39.68 17.84
CA VAL A 435 4.21 -40.97 17.15
C VAL A 435 5.57 -41.66 17.16
N TYR A 436 6.65 -40.97 16.79
CA TYR A 436 7.99 -41.55 16.76
C TYR A 436 8.49 -41.99 18.15
N ARG A 437 8.16 -41.24 19.21
CA ARG A 437 8.45 -41.66 20.59
C ARG A 437 7.68 -42.90 21.01
N ALA A 438 6.43 -43.04 20.58
CA ALA A 438 5.57 -44.20 20.87
C ALA A 438 5.85 -45.41 19.95
N TRP A 439 6.49 -45.20 18.80
CA TRP A 439 6.67 -46.21 17.75
C TRP A 439 7.51 -47.43 18.16
N HIS A 440 8.35 -47.30 19.19
CA HIS A 440 9.10 -48.45 19.73
C HIS A 440 8.37 -49.19 20.85
N VAL A 441 7.14 -48.78 21.18
CA VAL A 441 6.27 -49.41 22.18
C VAL A 441 5.08 -50.13 21.53
N VAL A 442 4.82 -49.90 20.23
CA VAL A 442 3.70 -50.47 19.47
C VAL A 442 4.19 -50.93 18.09
N ASP A 443 3.88 -52.17 17.70
CA ASP A 443 4.35 -52.80 16.46
C ASP A 443 4.20 -51.91 15.22
N ALA A 444 5.29 -51.80 14.45
CA ALA A 444 5.40 -50.86 13.33
C ALA A 444 4.49 -51.24 12.13
N PRO A 445 3.75 -50.29 11.53
CA PRO A 445 3.08 -50.52 10.26
C PRO A 445 4.10 -50.62 9.11
N ALA A 446 3.88 -51.58 8.24
CA ALA A 446 4.76 -51.90 7.12
C ALA A 446 4.92 -50.73 6.11
N GLY A 447 6.18 -50.33 5.89
CA GLY A 447 6.73 -49.95 4.59
C GLY A 447 6.27 -48.61 3.96
N PHE A 448 7.17 -47.62 4.00
CA PHE A 448 7.20 -46.49 3.06
C PHE A 448 7.43 -47.00 1.61
N ARG A 449 6.39 -47.49 0.92
CA ARG A 449 6.43 -47.73 -0.53
C ARG A 449 5.13 -47.29 -1.22
N SER A 450 5.28 -46.24 -2.05
CA SER A 450 4.49 -45.93 -3.24
C SER A 450 2.96 -46.11 -3.17
N THR A 451 2.23 -45.02 -2.88
CA THR A 451 0.83 -44.86 -3.27
C THR A 451 0.70 -43.76 -4.33
N ALA A 452 1.13 -44.07 -5.55
CA ALA A 452 1.09 -43.19 -6.71
C ALA A 452 -0.31 -42.93 -7.30
N ARG A 453 -1.41 -43.29 -6.61
CA ARG A 453 -2.74 -43.36 -7.25
C ARG A 453 -3.79 -42.33 -6.85
N ASN A 454 -3.57 -41.49 -5.83
CA ASN A 454 -4.59 -40.51 -5.41
C ASN A 454 -4.23 -39.03 -5.71
N GLY A 455 -3.00 -38.72 -6.10
CA GLY A 455 -2.56 -37.33 -6.36
C GLY A 455 -3.10 -36.70 -7.66
N ALA A 456 -3.53 -37.51 -8.62
CA ALA A 456 -3.98 -37.02 -9.94
C ALA A 456 -5.37 -36.36 -9.92
N ARG A 457 -6.22 -36.64 -8.91
CA ARG A 457 -7.57 -36.08 -8.84
C ARG A 457 -7.60 -34.65 -8.25
N ILE A 458 -6.60 -34.27 -7.46
CA ILE A 458 -6.54 -32.94 -6.81
C ILE A 458 -6.02 -31.88 -7.80
N ALA A 459 -5.08 -32.24 -8.67
CA ALA A 459 -4.60 -31.35 -9.74
C ALA A 459 -5.71 -31.00 -10.76
N ALA A 460 -6.66 -31.91 -10.99
CA ALA A 460 -7.81 -31.68 -11.87
C ALA A 460 -8.92 -30.84 -11.22
N LEU A 461 -9.11 -30.90 -9.89
CA LEU A 461 -10.11 -30.08 -9.18
C LEU A 461 -9.65 -28.64 -8.94
N ALA A 462 -8.35 -28.40 -8.75
CA ALA A 462 -7.82 -27.04 -8.66
C ALA A 462 -8.00 -26.24 -9.97
N PHE A 463 -8.15 -26.94 -11.11
CA PHE A 463 -8.49 -26.35 -12.41
C PHE A 463 -10.00 -26.09 -12.60
N LEU A 464 -10.88 -26.63 -11.74
CA LEU A 464 -12.33 -26.67 -11.96
C LEU A 464 -13.15 -25.73 -11.05
N VAL A 465 -12.53 -24.94 -10.18
CA VAL A 465 -13.22 -23.95 -9.33
C VAL A 465 -13.41 -22.58 -10.03
N VAL A 466 -13.05 -22.46 -11.31
CA VAL A 466 -13.20 -21.21 -12.08
C VAL A 466 -14.55 -21.09 -12.82
N ALA A 467 -15.44 -22.08 -12.80
CA ALA A 467 -16.65 -22.04 -13.63
C ALA A 467 -17.92 -22.58 -12.94
N THR A 468 -18.48 -21.80 -12.02
CA THR A 468 -19.93 -21.83 -11.74
C THR A 468 -20.40 -20.42 -11.36
N PRO A 469 -21.24 -19.75 -12.18
CA PRO A 469 -21.86 -18.49 -11.80
C PRO A 469 -23.04 -18.82 -10.88
N LEU A 470 -22.85 -18.69 -9.56
CA LEU A 470 -23.98 -18.66 -8.64
C LEU A 470 -24.65 -17.29 -8.78
N GLY A 471 -25.81 -17.30 -9.41
CA GLY A 471 -26.67 -16.15 -9.55
C GLY A 471 -27.14 -15.67 -8.18
N SER A 472 -26.90 -14.41 -7.90
CA SER A 472 -27.71 -13.59 -7.00
C SER A 472 -27.60 -12.15 -7.47
N SER A 473 -28.74 -11.60 -7.88
CA SER A 473 -29.09 -10.20 -8.10
C SER A 473 -27.92 -9.19 -8.04
N ARG A 474 -27.57 -8.66 -9.22
CA ARG A 474 -26.67 -7.52 -9.41
C ARG A 474 -27.02 -6.38 -8.43
N PRO A 475 -26.07 -5.88 -7.62
CA PRO A 475 -26.04 -4.46 -7.34
C PRO A 475 -25.71 -3.75 -8.64
N GLU A 476 -26.46 -2.69 -8.93
CA GLU A 476 -26.36 -1.86 -10.11
C GLU A 476 -24.90 -1.42 -10.34
N ALA A 477 -24.22 -2.18 -11.19
CA ALA A 477 -22.88 -1.86 -11.65
C ALA A 477 -22.97 -0.57 -12.47
N ALA A 478 -22.00 0.31 -12.26
CA ALA A 478 -21.67 1.36 -13.21
C ALA A 478 -21.74 0.77 -14.62
N GLU A 479 -22.71 1.29 -15.38
CA GLU A 479 -23.03 0.86 -16.72
C GLU A 479 -21.73 0.86 -17.54
N THR A 480 -21.33 -0.32 -18.01
CA THR A 480 -20.27 -0.47 -18.98
C THR A 480 -20.61 0.42 -20.17
N ALA A 481 -19.83 1.48 -20.42
CA ALA A 481 -20.02 2.31 -21.60
C ALA A 481 -19.60 1.52 -22.84
N ALA A 482 -20.46 0.63 -23.32
CA ALA A 482 -20.41 0.13 -24.68
C ALA A 482 -20.51 1.33 -25.61
N CYS A 483 -19.68 1.38 -26.67
CA CYS A 483 -19.75 2.45 -27.66
C CYS A 483 -21.21 2.59 -28.13
N PRO A 484 -21.83 3.78 -28.02
CA PRO A 484 -23.20 3.94 -28.44
C PRO A 484 -23.32 3.70 -29.95
N PRO A 485 -24.43 3.11 -30.43
CA PRO A 485 -24.69 2.95 -31.85
C PRO A 485 -24.57 4.30 -32.59
N GLY A 486 -23.81 4.33 -33.68
CA GLY A 486 -23.56 5.56 -34.45
C GLY A 486 -22.37 6.41 -33.98
N ALA A 487 -21.64 6.00 -32.93
CA ALA A 487 -20.39 6.64 -32.56
C ALA A 487 -19.30 6.46 -33.63
N ILE A 488 -18.50 7.50 -33.84
CA ILE A 488 -17.32 7.48 -34.72
C ILE A 488 -16.24 6.68 -34.00
N LEU A 489 -15.88 5.53 -34.56
CA LEU A 489 -14.80 4.70 -34.02
C LEU A 489 -13.44 5.35 -34.29
N VAL A 490 -12.63 5.44 -33.25
CA VAL A 490 -11.27 5.99 -33.30
C VAL A 490 -10.28 4.86 -33.00
N PRO A 491 -9.72 4.19 -34.02
CA PRO A 491 -8.72 3.14 -33.82
C PRO A 491 -7.37 3.74 -33.39
N VAL A 492 -6.54 2.93 -32.73
CA VAL A 492 -5.17 3.33 -32.36
C VAL A 492 -4.38 3.72 -33.61
N GLY A 493 -3.73 4.88 -33.55
CA GLY A 493 -2.94 5.44 -34.66
C GLY A 493 -3.72 6.38 -35.59
N ALA A 494 -5.05 6.47 -35.46
CA ALA A 494 -5.81 7.51 -36.15
C ALA A 494 -5.57 8.89 -35.50
N SER A 495 -5.54 9.94 -36.32
CA SER A 495 -5.57 11.32 -35.81
C SER A 495 -6.96 11.65 -35.29
N ILE A 496 -7.08 11.79 -33.95
CA ILE A 496 -8.37 12.10 -33.31
C ILE A 496 -8.83 13.50 -33.75
N GLN A 497 -7.90 14.46 -33.80
CA GLN A 497 -8.19 15.83 -34.22
C GLN A 497 -8.74 15.90 -35.65
N ALA A 498 -8.16 15.16 -36.60
CA ALA A 498 -8.67 15.13 -37.97
C ALA A 498 -10.10 14.56 -38.08
N LEU A 499 -10.47 13.64 -37.18
CA LEU A 499 -11.84 13.12 -37.08
C LEU A 499 -12.79 14.17 -36.47
N VAL A 500 -12.32 14.88 -35.43
CA VAL A 500 -13.04 15.99 -34.79
C VAL A 500 -13.35 17.13 -35.76
N GLU A 501 -12.39 17.49 -36.61
CA GLU A 501 -12.56 18.52 -37.64
C GLU A 501 -13.59 18.15 -38.70
N LYS A 502 -13.63 16.88 -39.11
CA LYS A 502 -14.59 16.38 -40.11
C LYS A 502 -15.99 16.18 -39.54
N ALA A 503 -16.09 15.85 -38.25
CA ALA A 503 -17.38 15.61 -37.61
C ALA A 503 -18.10 16.92 -37.26
N PRO A 504 -19.45 16.93 -37.24
CA PRO A 504 -20.22 18.08 -36.78
C PRO A 504 -20.10 18.26 -35.24
N PRO A 505 -20.46 19.46 -34.72
CA PRO A 505 -20.78 19.64 -33.30
C PRO A 505 -21.82 18.61 -32.83
N GLY A 506 -21.68 18.11 -31.60
CA GLY A 506 -22.56 17.06 -31.07
C GLY A 506 -22.19 15.61 -31.43
N ALA A 507 -21.16 15.40 -32.27
CA ALA A 507 -20.71 14.06 -32.63
C ALA A 507 -20.15 13.28 -31.43
N VAL A 508 -20.34 11.95 -31.45
CA VAL A 508 -19.84 11.04 -30.43
C VAL A 508 -18.65 10.25 -31.00
N PHE A 509 -17.54 10.24 -30.28
CA PHE A 509 -16.34 9.49 -30.60
C PHE A 509 -16.17 8.34 -29.61
N CYS A 510 -15.95 7.14 -30.13
CA CYS A 510 -15.55 6.00 -29.30
C CYS A 510 -14.07 5.69 -29.53
N ILE A 511 -13.27 5.98 -28.52
CA ILE A 511 -11.82 5.84 -28.53
C ILE A 511 -11.47 4.40 -28.16
N ALA A 512 -10.83 3.69 -29.10
CA ALA A 512 -10.51 2.28 -28.93
C ALA A 512 -9.49 2.06 -27.80
N ALA A 513 -9.54 0.90 -27.15
CA ALA A 513 -8.56 0.50 -26.15
C ALA A 513 -7.13 0.48 -26.75
N GLY A 514 -6.14 0.93 -25.97
CA GLY A 514 -4.75 1.08 -26.39
C GLY A 514 -4.22 2.51 -26.25
N VAL A 515 -2.94 2.70 -26.60
CA VAL A 515 -2.23 3.97 -26.39
C VAL A 515 -2.29 4.86 -27.63
N HIS A 516 -3.00 5.98 -27.52
CA HIS A 516 -3.09 7.05 -28.52
C HIS A 516 -2.08 8.14 -28.18
N ARG A 517 -0.93 8.10 -28.87
CA ARG A 517 0.23 8.93 -28.54
C ARG A 517 0.18 10.30 -29.20
N ALA A 518 0.69 11.30 -28.48
CA ALA A 518 0.88 12.67 -28.92
C ALA A 518 -0.37 13.28 -29.58
N GLN A 519 -1.56 12.89 -29.11
CA GLN A 519 -2.83 13.48 -29.53
C GLN A 519 -3.12 14.73 -28.72
N SER A 520 -3.60 15.78 -29.39
CA SER A 520 -4.23 16.94 -28.78
C SER A 520 -5.56 17.15 -29.48
N ILE A 521 -6.63 17.35 -28.71
CA ILE A 521 -8.00 17.46 -29.19
C ILE A 521 -8.51 18.85 -28.89
N THR A 522 -8.89 19.60 -29.92
CA THR A 522 -9.66 20.84 -29.80
C THR A 522 -11.10 20.51 -30.22
N PRO A 523 -12.01 20.22 -29.27
CA PRO A 523 -13.35 19.76 -29.56
C PRO A 523 -14.22 20.88 -30.11
N LYS A 524 -15.34 20.50 -30.73
CA LYS A 524 -16.45 21.41 -31.07
C LYS A 524 -17.55 21.29 -30.03
N ASP A 525 -18.47 22.27 -30.03
CA ASP A 525 -19.61 22.28 -29.13
C ASP A 525 -20.34 20.92 -29.08
N ARG A 526 -20.66 20.47 -27.87
CA ARG A 526 -21.45 19.30 -27.54
C ARG A 526 -20.88 17.95 -27.97
N GLN A 527 -19.62 17.89 -28.40
CA GLN A 527 -19.00 16.61 -28.75
C GLN A 527 -18.77 15.74 -27.52
N VAL A 528 -18.82 14.43 -27.71
CA VAL A 528 -18.72 13.43 -26.64
C VAL A 528 -17.58 12.48 -26.97
N PHE A 529 -16.67 12.28 -26.03
CA PHE A 529 -15.51 11.39 -26.16
C PHE A 529 -15.61 10.30 -25.11
N ILE A 530 -15.76 9.05 -25.58
CA ILE A 530 -15.91 7.87 -24.72
C ILE A 530 -14.72 6.95 -24.97
N GLY A 531 -13.92 6.72 -23.94
CA GLY A 531 -12.88 5.70 -23.93
C GLY A 531 -13.47 4.31 -23.73
N GLN A 532 -13.09 3.35 -24.57
CA GLN A 532 -13.23 1.95 -24.22
C GLN A 532 -12.30 1.61 -23.04
N PRO A 533 -12.62 0.59 -22.22
CA PRO A 533 -11.74 0.18 -21.12
C PRO A 533 -10.30 -0.05 -21.59
N GLY A 534 -9.35 0.72 -21.04
CA GLY A 534 -7.94 0.71 -21.44
C GLY A 534 -7.55 1.67 -22.57
N ALA A 535 -8.44 2.60 -22.97
CA ALA A 535 -8.10 3.70 -23.87
C ALA A 535 -7.24 4.74 -23.13
N VAL A 536 -6.02 4.95 -23.62
CA VAL A 536 -5.04 5.87 -23.04
C VAL A 536 -4.74 6.98 -24.03
N LEU A 537 -4.98 8.23 -23.64
CA LEU A 537 -4.42 9.41 -24.28
C LEU A 537 -3.09 9.73 -23.61
N ASN A 538 -2.00 9.56 -24.36
CA ASN A 538 -0.64 9.74 -23.84
C ASN A 538 0.02 10.92 -24.56
N GLY A 539 0.30 11.99 -23.83
CA GLY A 539 0.87 13.23 -24.36
C GLY A 539 2.35 13.15 -24.73
N ALA A 540 3.02 12.03 -24.42
CA ALA A 540 4.44 11.82 -24.68
C ALA A 540 4.70 11.08 -26.00
N GLU A 541 5.83 11.41 -26.62
CA GLU A 541 6.38 10.71 -27.76
C GLU A 541 7.52 9.78 -27.33
N ARG A 542 7.74 8.72 -28.09
CA ARG A 542 8.92 7.87 -27.90
C ARG A 542 10.16 8.59 -28.42
N VAL A 543 11.21 8.58 -27.63
CA VAL A 543 12.51 9.15 -28.01
C VAL A 543 13.29 8.11 -28.79
N SER A 544 13.54 8.36 -30.07
CA SER A 544 14.31 7.46 -30.94
C SER A 544 15.68 8.02 -31.33
N ASP A 545 15.91 9.33 -31.17
CA ASP A 545 17.12 10.06 -31.55
C ASP A 545 18.19 10.04 -30.44
N ILE A 546 18.43 8.87 -29.87
CA ILE A 546 19.34 8.68 -28.75
C ILE A 546 20.72 8.29 -29.25
N ARG A 547 21.77 8.92 -28.72
CA ARG A 547 23.16 8.54 -28.98
C ARG A 547 24.03 8.66 -27.74
N ARG A 548 25.08 7.85 -27.67
CA ARG A 548 26.05 7.91 -26.56
C ARG A 548 27.05 9.05 -26.80
N LYS A 549 27.32 9.85 -25.77
CA LYS A 549 28.34 10.91 -25.77
C LYS A 549 29.14 10.85 -24.46
N GLY A 550 30.28 10.16 -24.50
CA GLY A 550 31.07 9.88 -23.30
C GLY A 550 30.32 8.96 -22.34
N ALA A 551 30.21 9.36 -21.08
CA ALA A 551 29.49 8.61 -20.05
C ALA A 551 27.96 8.78 -20.08
N PHE A 552 27.42 9.64 -20.95
CA PHE A 552 26.00 9.98 -20.97
C PHE A 552 25.33 9.57 -22.27
N TRP A 553 24.02 9.37 -22.19
CA TRP A 553 23.15 9.29 -23.35
C TRP A 553 22.55 10.66 -23.64
N ILE A 554 22.45 11.01 -24.92
CA ILE A 554 21.93 12.31 -25.33
C ILE A 554 20.85 12.17 -26.38
N THR A 555 19.88 13.08 -26.33
CA THR A 555 18.80 13.30 -27.30
C THR A 555 18.60 14.80 -27.47
N ALA A 556 17.93 15.23 -28.53
CA ALA A 556 17.48 16.61 -28.62
C ALA A 556 16.54 16.94 -27.43
N THR A 557 16.62 18.16 -26.89
CA THR A 557 15.81 18.57 -25.72
C THR A 557 14.31 18.62 -25.97
N GLY A 558 13.88 18.55 -27.23
CA GLY A 558 12.49 18.79 -27.62
C GLY A 558 12.13 20.27 -27.46
N GLN A 559 11.41 20.82 -28.44
CA GLN A 559 10.90 22.19 -28.36
C GLN A 559 9.48 22.18 -27.80
N LEU A 560 9.29 22.88 -26.68
CA LEU A 560 7.98 23.32 -26.18
C LEU A 560 8.03 24.84 -26.04
N GLU A 561 7.10 25.55 -26.68
CA GLU A 561 7.01 27.02 -26.63
C GLU A 561 6.24 27.48 -25.38
N VAL A 562 6.64 26.98 -24.21
CA VAL A 562 6.01 27.33 -22.92
C VAL A 562 7.07 27.88 -21.98
N ARG A 563 6.80 29.05 -21.41
CA ARG A 563 7.65 29.63 -20.36
C ARG A 563 7.37 28.92 -19.04
N PRO A 564 8.40 28.48 -18.29
CA PRO A 564 8.21 27.96 -16.93
C PRO A 564 7.44 28.96 -16.07
N PHE A 565 6.45 28.48 -15.33
CA PHE A 565 5.60 29.28 -14.46
C PHE A 565 5.38 28.58 -13.13
N GLY A 566 5.34 29.35 -12.06
CA GLY A 566 5.19 28.85 -10.69
C GLY A 566 6.48 28.79 -9.89
N SER A 567 6.31 28.65 -8.56
CA SER A 567 7.40 28.56 -7.59
C SER A 567 7.75 27.11 -7.29
N CYS A 568 9.04 26.82 -7.18
CA CYS A 568 9.56 25.50 -6.90
C CYS A 568 10.23 25.43 -5.54
N LEU A 569 10.19 24.26 -4.92
CA LEU A 569 10.99 24.00 -3.74
C LEU A 569 12.49 24.07 -4.09
N PRO A 570 13.37 24.53 -3.17
CA PRO A 570 14.80 24.70 -3.46
C PRO A 570 15.49 23.43 -3.98
N HIS A 571 15.08 22.25 -3.48
CA HIS A 571 15.62 20.94 -3.87
C HIS A 571 14.93 20.33 -5.11
N ARG A 572 13.97 21.06 -5.71
CA ARG A 572 13.16 20.69 -6.88
C ARG A 572 13.13 21.85 -7.88
N ALA A 573 14.27 22.52 -8.09
CA ALA A 573 14.38 23.80 -8.81
C ALA A 573 13.89 23.80 -10.28
N ARG A 574 13.50 22.63 -10.83
CA ARG A 574 12.92 22.47 -12.17
C ARG A 574 11.50 21.88 -12.12
N CYS A 575 10.76 22.05 -11.01
CA CYS A 575 9.37 21.61 -10.87
C CYS A 575 8.44 22.18 -11.96
N ASN A 576 8.72 23.40 -12.41
CA ASN A 576 7.91 24.14 -13.37
C ASN A 576 8.34 23.94 -14.84
N ASP A 577 9.27 23.00 -15.11
CA ASP A 577 9.55 22.60 -16.49
C ASP A 577 8.46 21.60 -16.93
N PRO A 578 7.62 21.95 -17.92
CA PRO A 578 6.61 21.04 -18.41
C PRO A 578 7.21 19.87 -19.20
N ARG A 579 8.47 19.98 -19.64
CA ARG A 579 9.18 18.89 -20.31
C ARG A 579 9.55 17.83 -19.30
N ARG A 580 9.00 16.63 -19.50
CA ARG A 580 9.30 15.46 -18.66
C ARG A 580 9.79 14.33 -19.53
N PHE A 581 10.71 13.57 -18.96
CA PHE A 581 11.16 12.31 -19.52
C PHE A 581 10.63 11.18 -18.66
N PHE A 582 10.28 10.07 -19.30
CA PHE A 582 9.84 8.86 -18.66
C PHE A 582 10.67 7.71 -19.19
N LEU A 583 11.20 6.88 -18.29
CA LEU A 583 11.91 5.66 -18.65
C LEU A 583 11.12 4.48 -18.08
N ASP A 584 10.56 3.65 -18.95
CA ASP A 584 9.62 2.57 -18.61
C ASP A 584 8.47 3.03 -17.71
N ASP A 585 7.81 4.11 -18.15
CA ASP A 585 6.71 4.79 -17.46
C ASP A 585 7.08 5.45 -16.13
N GLN A 586 8.35 5.41 -15.70
CA GLN A 586 8.82 6.12 -14.50
C GLN A 586 9.30 7.53 -14.83
N PRO A 587 8.80 8.58 -14.15
CA PRO A 587 9.25 9.96 -14.40
C PRO A 587 10.72 10.15 -13.96
N LEU A 588 11.52 10.80 -14.81
CA LEU A 588 12.88 11.21 -14.49
C LEU A 588 12.88 12.63 -13.92
N GLU A 589 13.75 12.86 -12.94
CA GLU A 589 13.86 14.16 -12.27
C GLU A 589 14.76 15.13 -13.06
N PRO A 590 14.25 16.31 -13.48
CA PRO A 590 15.09 17.31 -14.12
C PRO A 590 16.04 17.97 -13.10
N VAL A 591 17.31 18.11 -13.47
CA VAL A 591 18.33 18.81 -12.66
C VAL A 591 18.77 20.13 -13.30
N VAL A 592 19.25 21.04 -12.46
CA VAL A 592 19.74 22.36 -12.88
C VAL A 592 21.13 22.26 -13.50
N ASP A 593 22.02 21.50 -12.87
CA ASP A 593 23.42 21.37 -13.27
C ASP A 593 23.74 19.96 -13.74
N ARG A 594 24.61 19.86 -14.75
CA ARG A 594 25.07 18.57 -15.27
C ARG A 594 25.81 17.75 -14.22
N ALA A 595 26.42 18.40 -13.23
CA ALA A 595 27.11 17.73 -12.13
C ALA A 595 26.15 16.91 -11.23
N ASP A 596 24.87 17.27 -11.19
CA ASP A 596 23.84 16.58 -10.41
C ASP A 596 23.20 15.40 -11.16
N LEU A 597 23.66 15.14 -12.40
CA LEU A 597 23.13 14.09 -13.26
C LEU A 597 23.61 12.72 -12.77
N GLN A 598 22.64 11.88 -12.38
CA GLN A 598 22.80 10.51 -11.91
C GLN A 598 21.59 9.68 -12.38
N PRO A 599 21.60 8.34 -12.25
CA PRO A 599 20.45 7.51 -12.60
C PRO A 599 19.13 8.03 -11.98
N GLY A 600 18.05 8.00 -12.76
CA GLY A 600 16.75 8.58 -12.42
C GLY A 600 16.63 10.08 -12.67
N ARG A 601 17.64 10.74 -13.26
CA ARG A 601 17.66 12.19 -13.50
C ARG A 601 17.99 12.56 -14.94
N VAL A 602 17.55 13.74 -15.36
CA VAL A 602 17.80 14.30 -16.70
C VAL A 602 18.31 15.73 -16.61
N TYR A 603 19.36 16.06 -17.37
CA TYR A 603 19.89 17.42 -17.48
C TYR A 603 19.65 17.95 -18.89
N SER A 604 18.95 19.07 -19.01
CA SER A 604 18.62 19.69 -20.29
C SER A 604 19.44 20.96 -20.50
N ASP A 605 20.39 20.92 -21.44
CA ASP A 605 21.26 22.02 -21.79
C ASP A 605 20.62 22.90 -22.87
N ALA A 606 20.19 24.10 -22.46
CA ALA A 606 19.57 25.07 -23.37
C ALA A 606 20.56 25.64 -24.39
N ALA A 607 21.86 25.72 -24.08
CA ALA A 607 22.86 26.28 -24.98
C ALA A 607 23.18 25.34 -26.15
N THR A 608 23.19 24.02 -25.88
CA THR A 608 23.45 23.01 -26.90
C THR A 608 22.20 22.39 -27.51
N GLY A 609 21.02 22.60 -26.89
CA GLY A 609 19.77 21.98 -27.31
C GLY A 609 19.72 20.46 -27.09
N LEU A 610 20.53 19.95 -26.15
CA LEU A 610 20.65 18.53 -25.84
C LEU A 610 20.20 18.21 -24.41
N SER A 611 19.48 17.11 -24.26
CA SER A 611 19.20 16.51 -22.96
C SER A 611 20.14 15.34 -22.73
N TYR A 612 20.66 15.25 -21.52
CA TYR A 612 21.64 14.26 -21.06
C TYR A 612 20.97 13.36 -20.03
N LEU A 613 21.10 12.06 -20.23
CA LEU A 613 20.62 11.00 -19.35
C LEU A 613 21.81 10.18 -18.85
N ALA A 614 21.79 9.83 -17.57
CA ALA A 614 22.75 8.88 -17.00
C ALA A 614 22.29 7.43 -17.18
N ASP A 615 20.98 7.18 -17.11
CA ASP A 615 20.40 5.87 -17.36
C ASP A 615 20.64 5.43 -18.81
N ASP A 616 20.93 4.14 -18.99
CA ASP A 616 21.00 3.54 -20.31
C ASP A 616 19.58 3.28 -20.85
N PRO A 617 19.14 3.95 -21.93
CA PRO A 617 17.81 3.74 -22.49
C PRO A 617 17.77 2.56 -23.47
N SER A 618 18.87 1.83 -23.69
CA SER A 618 18.95 0.72 -24.65
C SER A 618 18.00 -0.42 -24.27
N GLY A 619 17.12 -0.80 -25.19
CA GLY A 619 16.10 -1.84 -24.95
C GLY A 619 14.95 -1.42 -24.05
N ARG A 620 14.94 -0.17 -23.59
CA ARG A 620 13.93 0.41 -22.69
C ARG A 620 13.06 1.43 -23.42
N VAL A 621 11.94 1.78 -22.84
CA VAL A 621 11.02 2.77 -23.42
C VAL A 621 11.32 4.14 -22.82
N LEU A 622 12.13 4.94 -23.53
CA LEU A 622 12.31 6.36 -23.22
C LEU A 622 11.24 7.17 -23.94
N GLU A 623 10.51 7.98 -23.16
CA GLU A 623 9.49 8.89 -23.65
C GLU A 623 9.81 10.31 -23.18
N ARG A 624 9.40 11.29 -23.97
CA ARG A 624 9.37 12.68 -23.53
C ARG A 624 8.01 13.29 -23.81
N THR A 625 7.51 14.12 -22.91
CA THR A 625 6.28 14.88 -23.13
C THR A 625 6.37 15.71 -24.40
N ARG A 626 5.31 15.69 -25.22
CA ARG A 626 5.25 16.38 -26.51
C ARG A 626 4.07 17.34 -26.62
N GLN A 627 2.89 16.91 -26.18
CA GLN A 627 1.67 17.72 -26.25
C GLN A 627 1.39 18.40 -24.91
N LEU A 628 0.85 19.62 -24.95
CA LEU A 628 0.47 20.36 -23.75
C LEU A 628 -0.84 19.85 -23.15
N TYR A 629 -1.85 19.58 -23.97
CA TYR A 629 -3.20 19.19 -23.52
C TYR A 629 -3.69 17.96 -24.27
N ALA A 630 -4.46 17.13 -23.58
CA ALA A 630 -5.25 16.08 -24.22
C ALA A 630 -6.49 16.68 -24.86
N PHE A 631 -7.15 17.58 -24.11
CA PHE A 631 -8.28 18.38 -24.56
C PHE A 631 -7.97 19.85 -24.35
N ASP A 632 -7.58 20.53 -25.43
CA ASP A 632 -7.54 22.00 -25.48
C ASP A 632 -8.98 22.49 -25.62
N ASN A 633 -9.44 23.39 -24.74
CA ASN A 633 -10.86 23.70 -24.66
C ASN A 633 -11.40 24.39 -25.93
N GLY A 634 -10.57 25.10 -26.69
CA GLY A 634 -10.94 25.78 -27.94
C GLY A 634 -12.17 26.72 -27.87
N GLY A 635 -12.60 27.11 -26.65
CA GLY A 635 -13.87 27.81 -26.43
C GLY A 635 -15.14 26.95 -26.61
N ALA A 636 -15.02 25.63 -26.72
CA ALA A 636 -16.14 24.72 -26.93
C ALA A 636 -17.01 24.55 -25.68
N ARG A 637 -18.31 24.34 -25.88
CA ARG A 637 -19.28 24.21 -24.80
C ARG A 637 -19.99 22.86 -24.81
N GLY A 638 -20.39 22.35 -23.65
CA GLY A 638 -21.21 21.14 -23.56
C GLY A 638 -20.45 19.84 -23.87
N VAL A 639 -19.11 19.85 -23.83
CA VAL A 639 -18.30 18.68 -24.19
C VAL A 639 -18.35 17.63 -23.09
N THR A 640 -18.38 16.34 -23.46
CA THR A 640 -18.28 15.23 -22.50
C THR A 640 -16.99 14.44 -22.73
N VAL A 641 -16.24 14.21 -21.65
CA VAL A 641 -15.03 13.38 -21.64
C VAL A 641 -15.23 12.25 -20.63
N LYS A 642 -15.23 11.00 -21.11
CA LYS A 642 -15.60 9.84 -20.29
C LYS A 642 -14.72 8.62 -20.51
N GLY A 643 -14.34 7.93 -19.44
CA GLY A 643 -13.75 6.59 -19.51
C GLY A 643 -12.33 6.54 -20.07
N LEU A 644 -11.59 7.65 -20.00
CA LEU A 644 -10.22 7.76 -20.55
C LEU A 644 -9.18 7.76 -19.44
N ILE A 645 -8.01 7.19 -19.75
CA ILE A 645 -6.76 7.47 -19.03
C ILE A 645 -6.05 8.60 -19.78
N VAL A 646 -5.76 9.70 -19.10
CA VAL A 646 -5.09 10.89 -19.66
C VAL A 646 -3.77 11.09 -18.95
N GLU A 647 -2.66 10.89 -19.66
CA GLU A 647 -1.33 10.87 -19.04
C GLU A 647 -0.21 11.54 -19.84
N LYS A 648 0.83 11.97 -19.11
CA LYS A 648 2.12 12.44 -19.66
C LYS A 648 1.99 13.61 -20.62
N TYR A 649 1.06 14.51 -20.36
CA TYR A 649 0.97 15.80 -21.04
C TYR A 649 1.90 16.81 -20.39
N ALA A 650 2.57 17.62 -21.21
CA ALA A 650 3.41 18.74 -20.79
C ALA A 650 2.56 19.95 -20.36
N THR A 651 1.54 19.72 -19.53
CA THR A 651 0.66 20.79 -19.07
C THR A 651 1.44 21.86 -18.32
N PRO A 652 1.25 23.15 -18.66
CA PRO A 652 1.78 24.25 -17.85
C PRO A 652 1.18 24.24 -16.45
N ALA A 653 1.85 24.86 -15.49
CA ALA A 653 1.30 25.06 -14.15
C ALA A 653 -0.02 25.85 -14.21
N GLN A 654 -0.96 25.51 -13.32
CA GLN A 654 -2.35 25.98 -13.24
C GLN A 654 -3.27 25.56 -14.39
N GLN A 655 -2.79 24.71 -15.32
CA GLN A 655 -3.57 24.26 -16.47
C GLN A 655 -3.80 22.75 -16.46
N GLY A 656 -4.98 22.33 -16.92
CA GLY A 656 -5.40 20.92 -16.95
C GLY A 656 -5.04 20.20 -18.24
N ALA A 657 -4.70 18.91 -18.15
CA ALA A 657 -4.51 18.06 -19.33
C ALA A 657 -5.85 17.81 -20.02
N ILE A 658 -6.90 17.68 -19.20
CA ILE A 658 -8.29 17.79 -19.64
C ILE A 658 -8.73 19.22 -19.34
N PHE A 659 -9.13 19.94 -20.40
CA PHE A 659 -9.49 21.37 -20.37
C PHE A 659 -8.25 22.29 -20.27
N GLY A 660 -7.53 22.50 -21.38
CA GLY A 660 -6.54 23.59 -21.47
C GLY A 660 -7.23 24.95 -21.33
N ASP A 661 -6.78 25.81 -20.41
CA ASP A 661 -7.57 26.94 -19.88
C ASP A 661 -7.28 28.29 -20.56
N GLU A 662 -7.07 28.27 -21.88
CA GLU A 662 -6.64 29.47 -22.62
C GLU A 662 -7.82 30.37 -23.05
N THR A 663 -9.04 29.83 -23.09
CA THR A 663 -10.22 30.54 -23.62
C THR A 663 -11.41 30.59 -22.63
N PRO A 664 -11.82 31.80 -22.16
CA PRO A 664 -12.92 31.98 -21.20
C PRO A 664 -14.32 31.59 -21.70
N ARG A 665 -14.49 31.32 -23.01
CA ARG A 665 -15.78 30.95 -23.61
C ARG A 665 -16.21 29.53 -23.25
N ALA A 666 -15.25 28.63 -23.01
CA ALA A 666 -15.52 27.21 -22.77
C ALA A 666 -16.27 27.00 -21.44
N ALA A 667 -17.32 26.20 -21.49
CA ALA A 667 -18.24 26.02 -20.36
C ALA A 667 -19.11 24.77 -20.53
N ASP A 668 -19.78 24.36 -19.46
CA ASP A 668 -20.77 23.27 -19.46
C ASP A 668 -20.15 21.89 -19.80
N TRP A 669 -18.88 21.64 -19.43
CA TRP A 669 -18.24 20.35 -19.70
C TRP A 669 -18.61 19.30 -18.65
N LEU A 670 -18.80 18.06 -19.09
CA LEU A 670 -18.91 16.89 -18.23
C LEU A 670 -17.62 16.06 -18.34
N ILE A 671 -16.88 15.96 -17.24
CA ILE A 671 -15.65 15.16 -17.15
C ILE A 671 -15.92 14.07 -16.12
N GLU A 672 -16.18 12.84 -16.58
CA GLU A 672 -16.59 11.75 -15.70
C GLU A 672 -15.89 10.41 -15.93
N ASP A 673 -15.70 9.64 -14.86
CA ASP A 673 -15.17 8.26 -14.94
C ASP A 673 -13.79 8.17 -15.65
N ASN A 674 -12.95 9.21 -15.53
CA ASN A 674 -11.60 9.25 -16.11
C ASN A 674 -10.50 9.01 -15.06
N GLU A 675 -9.29 8.68 -15.53
CA GLU A 675 -8.06 8.69 -14.75
C GLU A 675 -7.08 9.73 -15.34
N ALA A 676 -6.70 10.76 -14.58
CA ALA A 676 -5.76 11.79 -15.03
C ALA A 676 -4.48 11.73 -14.18
N ARG A 677 -3.34 11.38 -14.82
CA ARG A 677 -2.09 11.11 -14.11
C ARG A 677 -0.81 11.54 -14.83
N PHE A 678 0.25 11.81 -14.08
CA PHE A 678 1.58 12.12 -14.63
C PHE A 678 1.60 13.30 -15.62
N ASN A 679 0.64 14.22 -15.53
CA ASN A 679 0.65 15.46 -16.32
C ASN A 679 1.50 16.51 -15.60
N SER A 680 2.21 17.36 -16.34
CA SER A 680 3.25 18.23 -15.77
C SER A 680 2.74 19.33 -14.82
N GLY A 681 1.58 19.89 -15.09
CA GLY A 681 0.84 20.82 -14.25
C GLY A 681 -0.34 20.13 -13.58
N SER A 682 -1.56 20.56 -13.91
CA SER A 682 -2.79 19.97 -13.37
C SER A 682 -3.30 18.81 -14.23
N GLY A 683 -4.00 17.86 -13.60
CA GLY A 683 -4.69 16.79 -14.32
C GLY A 683 -5.93 17.29 -15.06
N ILE A 684 -6.78 18.05 -14.36
CA ILE A 684 -8.05 18.57 -14.87
C ILE A 684 -8.16 20.06 -14.55
N ALA A 685 -8.66 20.85 -15.49
CA ALA A 685 -9.19 22.18 -15.21
C ALA A 685 -10.66 22.26 -15.63
N THR A 686 -11.30 23.40 -15.36
CA THR A 686 -12.73 23.58 -15.67
C THR A 686 -13.01 25.00 -16.12
N GLY A 687 -14.16 25.18 -16.77
CA GLY A 687 -14.77 26.49 -16.96
C GLY A 687 -16.14 26.52 -16.28
N ALA A 688 -16.88 27.61 -16.49
CA ALA A 688 -18.17 27.79 -15.84
C ALA A 688 -19.15 26.63 -16.12
N ARG A 689 -19.91 26.23 -15.10
CA ARG A 689 -20.94 25.16 -15.15
C ARG A 689 -20.40 23.78 -15.52
N SER A 690 -19.10 23.55 -15.41
CA SER A 690 -18.52 22.23 -15.60
C SER A 690 -18.82 21.30 -14.42
N VAL A 691 -18.96 20.01 -14.71
CA VAL A 691 -19.13 18.93 -13.74
C VAL A 691 -17.96 17.96 -13.86
N VAL A 692 -17.22 17.77 -12.78
CA VAL A 692 -16.12 16.82 -12.68
C VAL A 692 -16.51 15.75 -11.65
N ARG A 693 -16.77 14.52 -12.09
CA ARG A 693 -17.27 13.48 -11.19
C ARG A 693 -16.73 12.07 -11.40
N ARG A 694 -16.57 11.32 -10.30
CA ARG A 694 -16.13 9.91 -10.33
C ARG A 694 -14.80 9.69 -11.07
N ASN A 695 -13.92 10.69 -11.07
CA ASN A 695 -12.59 10.58 -11.66
C ASN A 695 -11.56 10.17 -10.61
N LYS A 696 -10.45 9.59 -11.07
CA LYS A 696 -9.21 9.43 -10.32
C LYS A 696 -8.20 10.45 -10.81
N VAL A 697 -7.72 11.32 -9.94
CA VAL A 697 -6.85 12.44 -10.33
C VAL A 697 -5.62 12.44 -9.44
N HIS A 698 -4.52 11.91 -9.97
CA HIS A 698 -3.38 11.57 -9.12
C HIS A 698 -2.02 11.68 -9.80
N HIS A 699 -0.96 11.83 -9.00
CA HIS A 699 0.42 11.88 -9.52
C HIS A 699 0.65 12.94 -10.60
N ASN A 700 -0.13 14.02 -10.59
CA ASN A 700 0.12 15.16 -11.47
C ASN A 700 1.20 16.04 -10.82
N GLY A 701 1.92 16.76 -11.67
CA GLY A 701 3.14 17.46 -11.32
C GLY A 701 2.93 18.59 -10.32
N GLN A 702 1.76 19.24 -10.35
CA GLN A 702 1.40 20.37 -9.48
C GLN A 702 0.09 20.16 -8.72
N LEU A 703 -1.05 20.11 -9.43
CA LEU A 703 -2.39 20.02 -8.87
C LEU A 703 -3.13 18.80 -9.42
N GLY A 704 -4.08 18.29 -8.65
CA GLY A 704 -5.07 17.38 -9.22
C GLY A 704 -6.02 18.14 -10.15
N ILE A 705 -6.79 19.05 -9.56
CA ILE A 705 -7.84 19.82 -10.26
C ILE A 705 -7.62 21.33 -10.04
N SER A 706 -7.71 22.10 -11.12
CA SER A 706 -7.69 23.58 -11.11
C SER A 706 -9.05 24.13 -11.55
N PRO A 707 -9.99 24.40 -10.62
CA PRO A 707 -11.33 24.85 -10.98
C PRO A 707 -11.34 26.34 -11.35
N ASN A 708 -12.00 26.69 -12.46
CA ASN A 708 -12.17 28.08 -12.90
C ASN A 708 -13.61 28.37 -13.34
N GLY A 709 -14.01 29.64 -13.28
CA GLY A 709 -15.35 30.09 -13.64
C GLY A 709 -16.36 29.98 -12.50
N ALA A 710 -17.64 29.93 -12.86
CA ALA A 710 -18.76 29.94 -11.90
C ALA A 710 -19.63 28.69 -12.03
N ASP A 711 -20.31 28.31 -10.94
CA ASP A 711 -21.26 27.18 -10.90
C ASP A 711 -20.62 25.81 -11.19
N VAL A 712 -19.36 25.62 -10.79
CA VAL A 712 -18.62 24.37 -11.01
C VAL A 712 -18.97 23.35 -9.93
N LEU A 713 -19.17 22.09 -10.33
CA LEU A 713 -19.40 20.96 -9.43
C LEU A 713 -18.25 19.95 -9.54
N ILE A 714 -17.62 19.64 -8.41
CA ILE A 714 -16.60 18.61 -8.28
C ILE A 714 -17.09 17.59 -7.26
N GLU A 715 -17.50 16.41 -7.72
CA GLU A 715 -18.15 15.43 -6.85
C GLU A 715 -17.68 13.97 -7.00
N GLY A 716 -17.58 13.26 -5.88
CA GLY A 716 -17.31 11.82 -5.90
C GLY A 716 -15.97 11.43 -6.56
N ASN A 717 -14.99 12.32 -6.61
CA ASN A 717 -13.67 12.05 -7.16
C ASN A 717 -12.71 11.53 -6.09
N GLU A 718 -11.70 10.76 -6.52
CA GLU A 718 -10.53 10.36 -5.72
C GLU A 718 -9.33 11.19 -6.18
N ILE A 719 -8.80 12.07 -5.32
CA ILE A 719 -7.78 13.08 -5.67
C ILE A 719 -6.57 12.91 -4.75
N TYR A 720 -5.46 12.38 -5.26
CA TYR A 720 -4.36 11.96 -4.39
C TYR A 720 -2.95 12.02 -4.98
N GLU A 721 -1.95 12.12 -4.11
CA GLU A 721 -0.52 12.08 -4.48
C GLU A 721 -0.16 13.06 -5.62
N ASN A 722 -0.86 14.19 -5.71
CA ASN A 722 -0.51 15.26 -6.63
C ASN A 722 0.61 16.15 -6.06
N ASN A 723 1.22 16.95 -6.93
CA ASN A 723 2.47 17.69 -6.71
C ASN A 723 3.74 16.81 -6.69
N ILE A 724 3.83 15.81 -7.58
CA ILE A 724 5.01 14.92 -7.65
C ILE A 724 6.29 15.63 -8.11
N TYR A 725 6.17 16.83 -8.70
CA TYR A 725 7.33 17.58 -9.18
C TYR A 725 7.85 18.62 -8.19
N GLY A 726 7.16 18.83 -7.05
CA GLY A 726 7.67 19.64 -5.95
C GLY A 726 7.57 21.13 -6.22
N PHE A 727 6.42 21.57 -6.74
CA PHE A 727 5.98 22.96 -6.62
C PHE A 727 5.87 23.33 -5.15
N ASP A 728 6.17 24.59 -4.85
CA ASP A 728 6.02 25.15 -3.52
C ASP A 728 4.53 25.26 -3.18
N ALA A 729 4.10 24.60 -2.11
CA ALA A 729 2.69 24.62 -1.72
C ALA A 729 2.27 25.99 -1.16
N GLY A 730 3.21 26.80 -0.65
CA GLY A 730 2.93 28.20 -0.32
C GLY A 730 2.72 29.11 -1.51
N TRP A 731 3.11 28.67 -2.72
CA TRP A 731 2.64 29.30 -3.94
C TRP A 731 1.32 28.67 -4.38
N GLU A 732 1.36 27.40 -4.79
CA GLU A 732 0.19 26.63 -5.24
C GLU A 732 0.55 25.19 -5.59
N ALA A 733 0.14 24.25 -4.75
CA ALA A 733 0.28 22.82 -5.03
C ALA A 733 -0.65 21.97 -4.17
N GLY A 734 -0.97 20.74 -4.63
CA GLY A 734 -1.77 19.78 -3.86
C GLY A 734 -2.94 19.17 -4.64
N GLY A 735 -4.07 18.94 -3.96
CA GLY A 735 -5.23 18.27 -4.54
C GLY A 735 -6.03 19.18 -5.47
N VAL A 736 -6.67 20.20 -4.89
CA VAL A 736 -7.47 21.19 -5.62
C VAL A 736 -7.06 22.58 -5.20
N LYS A 737 -6.86 23.48 -6.16
CA LYS A 737 -6.86 24.92 -5.89
C LYS A 737 -7.68 25.68 -6.92
N ALA A 738 -8.62 26.48 -6.43
CA ALA A 738 -9.42 27.39 -7.23
C ALA A 738 -9.02 28.85 -6.98
N GLY A 739 -9.07 29.66 -8.03
CA GLY A 739 -8.79 31.10 -8.00
C GLY A 739 -9.95 31.89 -8.58
N LYS A 740 -10.47 32.91 -7.88
CA LYS A 740 -11.52 33.82 -8.39
C LYS A 740 -12.78 33.12 -8.90
N VAL A 741 -13.24 32.09 -8.20
CA VAL A 741 -14.45 31.33 -8.55
C VAL A 741 -15.69 31.79 -7.80
N GLU A 742 -16.85 31.56 -8.40
CA GLU A 742 -18.15 31.85 -7.78
C GLU A 742 -19.06 30.62 -7.80
N ARG A 743 -19.70 30.28 -6.67
CA ARG A 743 -20.60 29.11 -6.56
C ARG A 743 -19.92 27.78 -6.93
N LEU A 744 -18.70 27.56 -6.43
CA LEU A 744 -18.01 26.27 -6.53
C LEU A 744 -18.56 25.29 -5.48
N THR A 745 -18.91 24.07 -5.90
CA THR A 745 -19.30 22.98 -4.99
C THR A 745 -18.30 21.83 -5.06
N LEU A 746 -17.73 21.49 -3.91
CA LEU A 746 -16.85 20.36 -3.68
C LEU A 746 -17.56 19.37 -2.75
N ARG A 747 -18.04 18.24 -3.30
CA ARG A 747 -18.90 17.31 -2.56
C ARG A 747 -18.49 15.84 -2.65
N GLY A 748 -18.44 15.15 -1.51
CA GLY A 748 -18.30 13.69 -1.54
C GLY A 748 -16.99 13.19 -2.15
N ASN A 749 -15.96 14.05 -2.21
CA ASN A 749 -14.65 13.67 -2.75
C ASN A 749 -13.79 13.02 -1.67
N HIS A 750 -12.91 12.12 -2.07
CA HIS A 750 -11.83 11.60 -1.24
C HIS A 750 -10.52 12.25 -1.67
N VAL A 751 -9.98 13.13 -0.83
CA VAL A 751 -8.82 13.96 -1.15
C VAL A 751 -7.70 13.64 -0.16
N HIS A 752 -6.66 12.96 -0.62
CA HIS A 752 -5.69 12.41 0.30
C HIS A 752 -4.25 12.37 -0.19
N ASP A 753 -3.31 12.39 0.75
CA ASP A 753 -1.89 12.13 0.48
C ASP A 753 -1.29 13.06 -0.61
N ASN A 754 -1.86 14.26 -0.82
CA ASN A 754 -1.31 15.23 -1.76
C ASN A 754 -0.12 15.97 -1.13
N TYR A 755 0.93 16.22 -1.93
CA TYR A 755 2.10 16.99 -1.53
C TYR A 755 1.78 18.49 -1.56
N GLY A 756 0.80 18.92 -0.77
CA GLY A 756 0.32 20.30 -0.66
C GLY A 756 -1.00 20.36 0.09
N SER A 757 -1.82 21.39 -0.17
CA SER A 757 -3.16 21.50 0.42
C SER A 757 -4.13 20.49 -0.21
N GLY A 758 -5.11 20.02 0.55
CA GLY A 758 -6.14 19.12 0.04
C GLY A 758 -7.11 19.84 -0.89
N LEU A 759 -7.97 20.67 -0.29
CA LEU A 759 -8.97 21.49 -0.97
C LEU A 759 -8.72 22.97 -0.68
N TRP A 760 -8.31 23.73 -1.67
CA TRP A 760 -7.96 25.14 -1.51
C TRP A 760 -8.80 26.06 -2.40
N CYS A 761 -9.34 27.13 -1.83
CA CYS A 761 -9.86 28.26 -2.58
C CYS A 761 -9.09 29.52 -2.17
N ASP A 762 -8.60 30.24 -3.16
CA ASP A 762 -7.76 31.42 -2.99
C ASP A 762 -8.27 32.54 -3.90
N VAL A 763 -7.98 33.79 -3.53
CA VAL A 763 -8.30 35.02 -4.26
C VAL A 763 -9.78 35.16 -4.62
N ASP A 764 -10.52 35.97 -3.87
CA ASP A 764 -11.88 36.42 -4.24
C ASP A 764 -12.86 35.26 -4.55
N CYS A 765 -12.70 34.09 -3.92
CA CYS A 765 -13.71 33.03 -4.02
C CYS A 765 -15.01 33.49 -3.35
N ARG A 766 -16.16 33.16 -3.94
CA ARG A 766 -17.48 33.57 -3.43
C ARG A 766 -18.50 32.44 -3.46
N ASN A 767 -19.28 32.28 -2.39
CA ASN A 767 -20.37 31.31 -2.28
C ASN A 767 -19.90 29.86 -2.48
N VAL A 768 -18.78 29.46 -1.86
CA VAL A 768 -18.20 28.12 -2.03
C VAL A 768 -18.79 27.13 -1.03
N LEU A 769 -19.09 25.91 -1.48
CA LEU A 769 -19.60 24.83 -0.65
C LEU A 769 -18.62 23.65 -0.63
N PHE A 770 -18.14 23.30 0.56
CA PHE A 770 -17.39 22.08 0.83
C PHE A 770 -18.26 21.16 1.69
N GLU A 771 -18.76 20.05 1.14
CA GLU A 771 -19.63 19.15 1.91
C GLU A 771 -19.37 17.65 1.73
N ASN A 772 -19.49 16.90 2.82
CA ASN A 772 -19.40 15.43 2.81
C ASN A 772 -18.09 14.88 2.21
N ASN A 773 -17.00 15.65 2.20
CA ASN A 773 -15.71 15.19 1.70
C ASN A 773 -14.94 14.43 2.80
N LEU A 774 -14.14 13.45 2.37
CA LEU A 774 -13.09 12.84 3.19
C LEU A 774 -11.75 13.45 2.77
N VAL A 775 -11.16 14.26 3.65
CA VAL A 775 -9.92 15.00 3.37
C VAL A 775 -8.85 14.59 4.37
N GLU A 776 -7.82 13.86 3.93
CA GLU A 776 -6.90 13.24 4.87
C GLU A 776 -5.44 13.17 4.42
N ARG A 777 -4.50 13.33 5.36
CA ARG A 777 -3.05 13.14 5.10
C ARG A 777 -2.48 14.01 3.98
N ASN A 778 -3.11 15.15 3.70
CA ASN A 778 -2.49 16.15 2.84
C ASN A 778 -1.34 16.81 3.60
N ALA A 779 -0.27 17.11 2.88
CA ALA A 779 0.97 17.61 3.44
C ALA A 779 0.82 18.93 4.20
N ASP A 780 -0.11 19.75 3.71
CA ASP A 780 -0.48 21.05 4.22
C ASP A 780 -1.96 21.01 4.66
N ALA A 781 -2.63 22.16 4.72
CA ALA A 781 -4.00 22.27 5.17
C ALA A 781 -4.95 21.30 4.45
N GLY A 782 -5.88 20.71 5.21
CA GLY A 782 -6.89 19.82 4.64
C GLY A 782 -7.84 20.61 3.74
N ILE A 783 -8.57 21.54 4.35
CA ILE A 783 -9.38 22.53 3.64
C ILE A 783 -8.79 23.91 3.93
N PHE A 784 -8.42 24.64 2.89
CA PHE A 784 -7.83 25.98 2.98
C PHE A 784 -8.70 26.99 2.23
N TYR A 785 -9.23 27.98 2.94
CA TYR A 785 -10.03 29.04 2.36
C TYR A 785 -9.34 30.38 2.62
N GLU A 786 -8.79 30.99 1.58
CA GLU A 786 -7.86 32.12 1.67
C GLU A 786 -8.38 33.34 0.91
N ILE A 787 -8.25 34.53 1.52
CA ILE A 787 -8.56 35.86 0.94
C ILE A 787 -9.86 35.89 0.12
N SER A 788 -10.94 35.37 0.72
CA SER A 788 -12.20 35.07 0.04
C SER A 788 -13.43 35.43 0.89
N PHE A 789 -14.63 35.22 0.35
CA PHE A 789 -15.89 35.64 0.95
C PHE A 789 -16.96 34.54 0.90
N GLU A 790 -17.76 34.44 1.96
CA GLU A 790 -19.01 33.66 2.02
C GLU A 790 -18.80 32.20 1.56
N ALA A 791 -18.55 31.30 2.51
CA ALA A 791 -18.44 29.87 2.22
C ALA A 791 -19.11 29.04 3.30
N ILE A 792 -19.50 27.81 2.93
CA ILE A 792 -20.01 26.80 3.83
C ILE A 792 -19.09 25.59 3.77
N ILE A 793 -18.51 25.22 4.91
CA ILE A 793 -17.69 24.03 5.09
C ILE A 793 -18.41 23.13 6.09
N ARG A 794 -19.06 22.07 5.60
CA ARG A 794 -19.92 21.24 6.46
C ARG A 794 -19.83 19.75 6.25
N ASN A 795 -20.06 18.99 7.32
CA ASN A 795 -20.19 17.53 7.24
C ASN A 795 -18.98 16.83 6.61
N ASN A 796 -17.79 17.44 6.66
CA ASN A 796 -16.56 16.83 6.14
C ASN A 796 -15.87 16.02 7.23
N ILE A 797 -15.23 14.93 6.83
CA ILE A 797 -14.27 14.21 7.69
C ILE A 797 -12.88 14.67 7.26
N VAL A 798 -12.20 15.39 8.16
CA VAL A 798 -10.91 16.01 7.89
C VAL A 798 -9.91 15.44 8.88
N ARG A 799 -8.91 14.66 8.44
CA ARG A 799 -8.02 13.99 9.41
C ARG A 799 -6.56 13.96 9.00
N LEU A 800 -5.70 14.21 9.99
CA LEU A 800 -4.25 14.04 9.86
C LEU A 800 -3.65 14.85 8.70
N ASN A 801 -4.20 16.03 8.41
CA ASN A 801 -3.61 16.98 7.45
C ASN A 801 -2.54 17.83 8.16
N GLY A 802 -1.67 18.48 7.39
CA GLY A 802 -0.58 19.30 7.94
C GLY A 802 0.59 18.51 8.51
N THR A 803 0.72 17.22 8.19
CA THR A 803 1.76 16.34 8.75
C THR A 803 3.11 16.42 8.02
N GLY A 804 3.26 17.35 7.06
CA GLY A 804 4.57 17.78 6.56
C GLY A 804 5.29 16.84 5.58
N ARG A 805 4.72 16.64 4.37
CA ARG A 805 5.49 16.17 3.20
C ARG A 805 5.08 16.91 1.93
N GLY A 806 5.77 17.99 1.56
CA GLY A 806 5.57 18.61 0.23
C GLY A 806 5.18 20.08 0.19
N GLY A 807 5.93 20.95 0.88
CA GLY A 807 6.02 22.34 0.42
C GLY A 807 5.26 23.40 1.20
N GLN A 808 4.72 23.09 2.38
CA GLN A 808 4.92 23.97 3.52
C GLN A 808 5.53 23.15 4.66
N GLN A 809 6.51 23.76 5.29
CA GLN A 809 7.32 23.23 6.37
C GLN A 809 6.40 22.81 7.53
N GLY A 810 6.76 21.77 8.29
CA GLY A 810 6.01 21.39 9.50
C GLY A 810 5.65 22.64 10.31
N SER A 811 4.39 22.72 10.75
CA SER A 811 3.76 23.96 11.22
C SER A 811 4.69 24.77 12.14
N VAL A 812 5.21 25.89 11.62
CA VAL A 812 6.03 26.86 12.38
C VAL A 812 5.13 27.68 13.32
N TRP A 813 3.81 27.64 13.09
CA TRP A 813 2.77 28.34 13.85
C TRP A 813 1.41 27.63 13.67
N VAL A 814 0.31 28.35 13.37
CA VAL A 814 -1.03 27.77 13.17
C VAL A 814 -1.30 27.24 11.76
N TRP A 815 -0.31 27.31 10.86
CA TRP A 815 -0.42 26.84 9.47
C TRP A 815 -0.63 25.32 9.37
N GLY A 816 -1.12 24.85 8.23
CA GLY A 816 -1.33 23.43 7.96
C GLY A 816 -2.53 22.84 8.73
N ALA A 817 -3.55 23.66 9.03
CA ALA A 817 -4.66 23.19 9.83
C ALA A 817 -5.54 22.15 9.10
N GLY A 818 -6.29 21.36 9.86
CA GLY A 818 -7.36 20.54 9.29
C GLY A 818 -8.30 21.39 8.44
N ILE A 819 -8.84 22.46 9.02
CA ILE A 819 -9.61 23.48 8.32
C ILE A 819 -9.01 24.86 8.63
N GLN A 820 -8.57 25.56 7.59
CA GLN A 820 -7.87 26.83 7.69
C GLN A 820 -8.64 27.93 6.94
N ILE A 821 -9.07 28.95 7.67
CA ILE A 821 -9.72 30.14 7.11
C ILE A 821 -8.75 31.31 7.25
N ALA A 822 -8.11 31.74 6.17
CA ALA A 822 -7.15 32.85 6.21
C ALA A 822 -7.67 34.08 5.49
N ALA A 823 -7.60 35.25 6.14
CA ALA A 823 -7.94 36.54 5.56
C ALA A 823 -9.32 36.57 4.86
N SER A 824 -10.29 35.83 5.38
CA SER A 824 -11.58 35.60 4.72
C SER A 824 -12.76 36.03 5.57
N GLU A 825 -13.89 36.32 4.93
CA GLU A 825 -15.07 36.88 5.57
C GLU A 825 -16.32 36.01 5.36
N GLY A 826 -17.16 35.88 6.40
CA GLY A 826 -18.49 35.29 6.27
C GLY A 826 -18.50 33.77 6.10
N VAL A 827 -17.47 33.05 6.56
CA VAL A 827 -17.39 31.59 6.43
C VAL A 827 -18.16 30.89 7.56
N GLN A 828 -18.98 29.90 7.21
CA GLN A 828 -19.70 29.01 8.12
C GLN A 828 -19.04 27.63 8.14
N VAL A 829 -18.56 27.18 9.29
CA VAL A 829 -17.87 25.88 9.45
C VAL A 829 -18.61 25.05 10.48
N TYR A 830 -19.33 23.99 10.07
CA TYR A 830 -20.14 23.20 10.99
C TYR A 830 -20.35 21.73 10.64
N GLY A 831 -20.63 20.89 11.65
CA GLY A 831 -20.89 19.47 11.45
C GLY A 831 -19.68 18.68 10.94
N ASN A 832 -18.48 19.25 10.95
CA ASN A 832 -17.26 18.56 10.52
C ASN A 832 -16.68 17.73 11.67
N THR A 833 -16.05 16.61 11.32
CA THR A 833 -15.20 15.85 12.23
C THR A 833 -13.75 16.07 11.83
N VAL A 834 -12.98 16.72 12.70
CA VAL A 834 -11.58 17.08 12.44
C VAL A 834 -10.65 16.30 13.37
N THR A 835 -9.85 15.38 12.84
CA THR A 835 -8.82 14.67 13.63
C THR A 835 -7.46 15.31 13.41
N VAL A 836 -6.86 15.79 14.49
CA VAL A 836 -5.61 16.55 14.49
C VAL A 836 -4.47 15.65 14.97
N ALA A 837 -3.40 15.60 14.19
CA ALA A 837 -2.16 14.91 14.58
C ALA A 837 -1.50 15.63 15.77
N ASP A 838 -0.58 14.95 16.46
CA ASP A 838 0.16 15.55 17.59
C ASP A 838 0.94 16.78 17.13
N GLY A 839 0.77 17.90 17.85
CA GLY A 839 1.35 19.19 17.49
C GLY A 839 0.68 19.91 16.30
N GLY A 840 -0.39 19.36 15.72
CA GLY A 840 -1.08 19.95 14.58
C GLY A 840 -2.14 21.01 14.94
N THR A 841 -2.70 21.64 13.91
CA THR A 841 -3.78 22.64 14.05
C THR A 841 -5.12 22.06 13.60
N GLY A 842 -6.17 22.26 14.40
CA GLY A 842 -7.53 21.78 14.15
C GLY A 842 -8.28 22.69 13.18
N ILE A 843 -9.17 23.52 13.71
CA ILE A 843 -9.86 24.56 12.94
C ILE A 843 -9.32 25.91 13.37
N VAL A 844 -8.81 26.69 12.40
CA VAL A 844 -8.23 28.00 12.68
C VAL A 844 -8.73 29.08 11.73
N ILE A 845 -8.91 30.27 12.29
CA ILE A 845 -9.12 31.54 11.57
C ILE A 845 -7.82 32.35 11.68
N VAL A 846 -7.27 32.83 10.58
CA VAL A 846 -6.00 33.56 10.57
C VAL A 846 -6.13 34.88 9.82
N ASP A 847 -5.72 35.99 10.43
CA ASP A 847 -5.51 37.25 9.71
C ASP A 847 -4.03 37.46 9.35
N GLN A 848 -3.81 37.97 8.15
CA GLN A 848 -2.48 38.26 7.60
C GLN A 848 -2.39 39.69 7.02
N GLY A 849 -3.39 40.53 7.23
CA GLY A 849 -3.40 41.93 6.73
C GLY A 849 -3.27 42.02 5.22
N ARG A 850 -3.85 41.07 4.48
CA ARG A 850 -3.73 40.96 3.02
C ARG A 850 -4.49 42.09 2.33
N GLU A 851 -3.87 42.69 1.33
CA GLU A 851 -4.50 43.71 0.51
C GLU A 851 -5.54 43.09 -0.44
N LEU A 852 -6.68 43.75 -0.60
CA LEU A 852 -7.69 43.38 -1.61
C LEU A 852 -7.06 43.37 -3.00
N THR A 853 -7.34 42.32 -3.77
CA THR A 853 -6.80 42.14 -5.13
C THR A 853 -7.43 43.16 -6.08
N ASP A 854 -8.74 43.37 -5.98
CA ASP A 854 -9.47 44.39 -6.73
C ASP A 854 -9.68 45.66 -5.87
N GLN A 855 -8.78 46.62 -6.04
CA GLN A 855 -8.87 47.93 -5.37
C GLN A 855 -9.75 48.90 -6.18
N PRO A 856 -10.80 49.51 -5.59
CA PRO A 856 -11.51 50.60 -6.25
C PRO A 856 -10.57 51.79 -6.49
N LYS A 857 -10.81 52.61 -7.52
CA LYS A 857 -10.04 53.85 -7.73
C LYS A 857 -10.21 54.77 -6.51
N ARG A 858 -9.12 55.06 -5.81
CA ARG A 858 -9.10 55.97 -4.64
C ARG A 858 -8.25 57.21 -4.89
N ARG A 859 -8.45 58.24 -4.08
CA ARG A 859 -7.63 59.47 -4.10
C ARG A 859 -6.16 59.13 -3.82
N HIS A 860 -5.25 59.85 -4.48
CA HIS A 860 -3.81 59.70 -4.26
C HIS A 860 -3.47 59.92 -2.78
N GLY A 861 -2.74 58.99 -2.17
CA GLY A 861 -2.41 59.01 -0.74
C GLY A 861 -3.39 58.26 0.19
N ALA A 862 -4.53 57.75 -0.29
CA ALA A 862 -5.37 56.86 0.50
C ALA A 862 -4.74 55.47 0.65
N GLY A 863 -4.74 54.91 1.86
CA GLY A 863 -4.28 53.55 2.11
C GLY A 863 -5.07 52.51 1.30
N LYS A 864 -4.41 51.40 0.96
CA LYS A 864 -5.04 50.26 0.29
C LYS A 864 -6.06 49.59 1.20
N LEU A 865 -7.13 49.05 0.62
CA LEU A 865 -8.11 48.26 1.37
C LEU A 865 -7.55 46.86 1.61
N LEU A 866 -7.87 46.30 2.78
CA LEU A 866 -7.45 44.97 3.20
C LEU A 866 -8.65 44.02 3.17
N TYR A 867 -8.40 42.74 2.91
CA TYR A 867 -9.33 41.68 3.27
C TYR A 867 -9.57 41.72 4.79
N ARG A 868 -10.80 41.44 5.20
CA ARG A 868 -11.22 41.51 6.60
C ARG A 868 -11.52 40.10 7.08
N THR A 869 -10.73 39.61 8.04
CA THR A 869 -11.00 38.33 8.70
C THR A 869 -12.14 38.52 9.70
N MET A 870 -13.40 38.51 9.24
CA MET A 870 -14.56 38.88 10.04
C MET A 870 -15.80 38.03 9.73
N ARG A 871 -16.79 38.03 10.64
CA ARG A 871 -18.07 37.32 10.51
C ARG A 871 -17.95 35.82 10.23
N ASN A 872 -16.83 35.21 10.59
CA ASN A 872 -16.62 33.78 10.46
C ASN A 872 -17.19 33.06 11.68
N ALA A 873 -17.96 32.00 11.46
CA ALA A 873 -18.57 31.21 12.52
C ALA A 873 -18.14 29.75 12.41
N VAL A 874 -17.47 29.25 13.45
CA VAL A 874 -17.06 27.85 13.58
C VAL A 874 -17.89 27.24 14.69
N HIS A 875 -18.83 26.35 14.34
CA HIS A 875 -19.76 25.82 15.34
C HIS A 875 -20.21 24.39 15.06
N ASP A 876 -20.64 23.67 16.10
CA ASP A 876 -21.18 22.32 15.98
C ASP A 876 -20.21 21.33 15.28
N ASN A 877 -18.89 21.49 15.47
CA ASN A 877 -17.87 20.57 14.97
C ASN A 877 -17.35 19.66 16.10
N GLU A 878 -16.85 18.48 15.72
CA GLU A 878 -16.07 17.62 16.61
C GLU A 878 -14.59 17.70 16.22
N ILE A 879 -13.73 18.15 17.12
CA ILE A 879 -12.30 18.32 16.89
C ILE A 879 -11.55 17.38 17.84
N VAL A 880 -10.96 16.32 17.29
CA VAL A 880 -10.26 15.27 18.03
C VAL A 880 -8.76 15.48 17.94
N TYR A 881 -8.10 15.73 19.08
CA TYR A 881 -6.64 15.79 19.17
C TYR A 881 -6.09 14.43 19.58
N GLU A 882 -5.31 13.80 18.69
CA GLU A 882 -4.63 12.52 18.97
C GLU A 882 -3.41 12.68 19.89
N GLY A 883 -2.84 13.89 19.88
CA GLY A 883 -1.63 14.26 20.60
C GLY A 883 -1.84 14.87 21.99
N SER A 884 -0.72 15.29 22.58
CA SER A 884 -0.71 16.10 23.81
C SER A 884 -0.59 17.59 23.53
N SER A 885 -0.39 17.99 22.28
CA SER A 885 -0.37 19.40 21.87
C SER A 885 -1.16 19.61 20.57
N GLY A 886 -1.52 20.86 20.33
CA GLY A 886 -2.21 21.31 19.12
C GLY A 886 -2.87 22.66 19.35
N LEU A 887 -3.48 23.23 18.31
CA LEU A 887 -4.13 24.54 18.37
C LEU A 887 -5.47 24.56 17.61
N SER A 888 -6.42 25.37 18.09
CA SER A 888 -7.64 25.80 17.40
C SER A 888 -7.96 27.24 17.81
N GLY A 889 -8.72 27.98 17.01
CA GLY A 889 -9.19 29.32 17.37
C GLY A 889 -8.89 30.36 16.31
N GLY A 890 -8.53 31.57 16.73
CA GLY A 890 -8.31 32.72 15.86
C GLY A 890 -6.97 33.39 16.13
N ALA A 891 -6.19 33.68 15.10
CA ALA A 891 -4.86 34.27 15.26
C ALA A 891 -4.57 35.36 14.24
N SER A 892 -3.73 36.34 14.59
CA SER A 892 -3.37 37.48 13.74
C SER A 892 -1.85 37.64 13.69
N ASP A 893 -1.28 37.60 12.48
CA ASP A 893 0.17 37.73 12.22
C ASP A 893 0.55 39.14 11.74
N VAL A 894 -0.28 40.15 12.01
CA VAL A 894 0.00 41.53 11.60
C VAL A 894 0.58 42.34 12.76
N PRO A 895 1.44 43.34 12.49
CA PRO A 895 1.95 44.24 13.54
C PRO A 895 0.85 45.13 14.10
N ALA A 896 1.06 45.67 15.32
CA ALA A 896 0.12 46.58 16.00
C ALA A 896 -0.27 47.84 15.21
N SER A 897 0.56 48.24 14.23
CA SER A 897 0.28 49.35 13.31
C SER A 897 -0.72 48.99 12.21
N ASN A 898 -0.98 47.71 11.96
CA ASN A 898 -1.90 47.28 10.92
C ASN A 898 -3.36 47.43 11.38
N PRO A 899 -4.27 47.98 10.54
CA PRO A 899 -5.69 48.10 10.87
C PRO A 899 -6.41 46.79 11.21
N ASN A 900 -5.85 45.63 10.84
CA ASN A 900 -6.39 44.31 11.16
C ASN A 900 -5.82 43.72 12.47
N PHE A 901 -4.95 44.41 13.21
CA PHE A 901 -4.29 43.85 14.40
C PHE A 901 -5.25 43.11 15.34
N GLY A 902 -6.30 43.79 15.81
CA GLY A 902 -7.33 43.21 16.68
C GLY A 902 -8.56 42.66 15.95
N ILE A 903 -8.45 42.31 14.66
CA ILE A 903 -9.62 41.92 13.86
C ILE A 903 -10.19 40.56 14.26
N ILE A 904 -9.35 39.67 14.81
CA ILE A 904 -9.82 38.38 15.32
C ILE A 904 -10.86 38.62 16.42
N GLU A 905 -10.57 39.53 17.34
CA GLU A 905 -11.39 39.85 18.49
C GLU A 905 -12.56 40.77 18.15
N THR A 906 -12.35 41.75 17.26
CA THR A 906 -13.35 42.80 16.95
C THR A 906 -14.18 42.53 15.70
N GLY A 907 -13.77 41.58 14.86
CA GLY A 907 -14.39 41.24 13.59
C GLY A 907 -15.64 40.36 13.70
N ALA A 908 -16.23 40.18 14.89
CA ALA A 908 -17.35 39.26 15.10
C ALA A 908 -17.07 37.83 14.58
N ASN A 909 -15.82 37.37 14.72
CA ASN A 909 -15.48 35.96 14.55
C ASN A 909 -15.94 35.20 15.79
N GLN A 910 -16.46 34.00 15.58
CA GLN A 910 -17.06 33.22 16.66
C GLN A 910 -16.74 31.73 16.54
N PHE A 911 -16.38 31.15 17.67
CA PHE A 911 -16.41 29.71 17.94
C PHE A 911 -17.55 29.43 18.94
N ASP A 912 -18.44 28.47 18.68
CA ASP A 912 -19.48 28.06 19.65
C ASP A 912 -19.96 26.63 19.43
N ARG A 913 -20.41 25.93 20.48
CA ARG A 913 -20.95 24.55 20.41
C ARG A 913 -20.00 23.53 19.78
N ASN A 914 -18.69 23.76 19.75
CA ASN A 914 -17.76 22.72 19.30
C ASN A 914 -17.44 21.75 20.44
N THR A 915 -17.21 20.49 20.08
CA THR A 915 -16.72 19.46 21.01
C THR A 915 -15.25 19.19 20.71
N TYR A 916 -14.38 19.48 21.68
CA TYR A 916 -12.95 19.20 21.60
C TYR A 916 -12.63 17.92 22.36
N VAL A 917 -12.21 16.87 21.67
CA VAL A 917 -11.88 15.58 22.28
C VAL A 917 -10.37 15.45 22.39
N LEU A 918 -9.84 15.45 23.61
CA LEU A 918 -8.43 15.22 23.87
C LEU A 918 -8.22 13.73 24.13
N ARG A 919 -7.44 13.03 23.29
CA ARG A 919 -7.13 11.60 23.49
C ARG A 919 -6.09 11.36 24.58
N ARG A 920 -5.31 12.39 24.93
CA ARG A 920 -4.28 12.34 25.97
C ARG A 920 -4.48 13.49 26.96
N SER A 921 -4.19 13.23 28.23
CA SER A 921 -4.16 14.29 29.23
C SER A 921 -3.03 15.26 28.91
N SER A 922 -3.32 16.55 28.98
CA SER A 922 -2.36 17.61 28.67
C SER A 922 -2.73 18.92 29.37
N ASP A 923 -1.70 19.63 29.82
CA ASP A 923 -1.77 21.00 30.32
C ASP A 923 -1.51 22.04 29.22
N ALA A 924 -1.35 21.61 27.96
CA ALA A 924 -1.09 22.50 26.84
C ALA A 924 -2.27 23.44 26.58
N ARG A 925 -1.94 24.64 26.09
CA ARG A 925 -2.93 25.64 25.66
C ARG A 925 -3.36 25.32 24.23
N PHE A 926 -4.48 24.62 24.09
CA PHE A 926 -5.03 24.20 22.80
C PHE A 926 -5.76 25.29 22.02
N PHE A 927 -5.90 26.49 22.59
CA PHE A 927 -6.69 27.56 22.03
C PHE A 927 -5.84 28.78 21.77
N ILE A 928 -6.16 29.55 20.73
CA ILE A 928 -5.57 30.85 20.44
C ILE A 928 -6.68 31.85 20.11
N TRP A 929 -6.55 33.06 20.63
CA TRP A 929 -7.44 34.18 20.29
C TRP A 929 -6.63 35.47 20.27
N GLY A 930 -6.48 36.08 19.09
CA GLY A 930 -5.62 37.24 18.88
C GLY A 930 -4.18 36.84 18.60
N HIS A 931 -3.28 36.98 19.57
CA HIS A 931 -1.83 36.80 19.35
C HIS A 931 -1.17 35.70 20.20
N GLU A 932 -1.81 35.25 21.28
CA GLU A 932 -1.20 34.33 22.24
C GLU A 932 -2.07 33.09 22.52
N PRO A 933 -1.47 31.90 22.71
CA PRO A 933 -2.20 30.73 23.15
C PRO A 933 -2.79 30.89 24.56
N VAL A 934 -4.04 30.44 24.74
CA VAL A 934 -4.85 30.54 25.95
C VAL A 934 -5.42 29.18 26.38
N ALA A 935 -5.78 29.06 27.66
CA ALA A 935 -6.54 27.92 28.17
C ALA A 935 -8.00 28.01 27.71
N TYR A 936 -8.72 26.87 27.76
CA TYR A 936 -10.11 26.79 27.34
C TYR A 936 -11.03 27.73 28.15
N GLU A 937 -10.79 27.85 29.45
CA GLU A 937 -11.56 28.69 30.36
C GLU A 937 -11.38 30.18 30.02
N THR A 938 -10.17 30.57 29.63
CA THR A 938 -9.89 31.92 29.13
C THR A 938 -10.56 32.15 27.78
N PHE A 939 -10.48 31.18 26.85
CA PHE A 939 -11.19 31.23 25.57
C PHE A 939 -12.69 31.47 25.77
N ARG A 940 -13.29 30.81 26.78
CA ARG A 940 -14.68 31.02 27.21
C ARG A 940 -14.96 32.39 27.79
N SER A 941 -14.10 32.90 28.66
CA SER A 941 -14.25 34.26 29.21
C SER A 941 -14.17 35.36 28.15
N LEU A 942 -13.51 35.08 27.01
CA LEU A 942 -13.43 35.96 25.84
C LEU A 942 -14.67 35.87 24.93
N GLY A 943 -15.71 35.15 25.35
CA GLY A 943 -16.98 35.01 24.63
C GLY A 943 -17.00 33.92 23.57
N GLN A 944 -15.95 33.09 23.47
CA GLN A 944 -15.89 31.94 22.56
C GLN A 944 -16.39 30.68 23.27
N GLU A 945 -16.90 29.68 22.56
CA GLU A 945 -17.33 28.40 23.12
C GLU A 945 -18.27 28.52 24.33
N ALA A 946 -19.22 29.46 24.27
CA ALA A 946 -20.22 29.67 25.32
C ALA A 946 -20.93 28.35 25.66
N ASN A 947 -21.28 27.60 24.62
CA ASN A 947 -21.97 26.32 24.67
C ASN A 947 -21.07 25.14 24.24
N GLY A 948 -19.76 25.35 24.14
CA GLY A 948 -18.80 24.32 23.79
C GLY A 948 -18.45 23.39 24.94
N ARG A 949 -17.66 22.37 24.65
CA ARG A 949 -17.04 21.52 25.68
C ARG A 949 -15.71 20.93 25.27
N VAL A 950 -14.87 20.63 26.26
CA VAL A 950 -13.68 19.78 26.12
C VAL A 950 -13.95 18.45 26.82
N VAL A 951 -13.78 17.35 26.10
CA VAL A 951 -13.82 15.98 26.62
C VAL A 951 -12.37 15.54 26.85
N ARG A 952 -12.01 15.30 28.11
CA ARG A 952 -10.69 14.85 28.52
C ARG A 952 -10.70 13.33 28.76
N PRO A 953 -9.57 12.63 28.63
CA PRO A 953 -9.50 11.23 29.02
C PRO A 953 -9.57 11.13 30.55
N ASP A 954 -10.31 10.14 31.04
CA ASP A 954 -10.47 9.84 32.47
C ASP A 954 -9.17 9.38 33.14
#